data_AF-C8WGJ2-F1
#
_entry.id   AF-C8WGJ2-F1
#
_cell.length_a   1.000
_cell.length_b   1.000
_cell.length_c   1.000
_cell.angle_alpha   90.00
_cell.angle_beta   90.00
_cell.angle_gamma   90.00
#
_symmetry.space_group_name_H-M   'P 1'
#
loop_
_entity.id
_entity.type
_entity.pdbx_description
1 polymer ?
#
loop_
_entity_poly.entity_id
_entity_poly.type
_entity_poly.pdbx_seq_one_letter_code
_entity_poly.pdbx_strand_id
1 'polypeptide(L)'
;MTDLWPRLEPLLAAAERPARYLNHEFGCVYKPEADFRFCMVYPDTYELGQANQALRILVNVVNAVDGMAAERAFLPAPAMCDTLRAEGIPLFSIESCAPLAEFDAVGITLPHELAATNVLETLDLAGIPLHADERVESDPLVVGGGPCAYNPEPYAPFFDAFSIGEGEEALPRGLAVVRRLRAEGAARADILRALADEPGWYVPSLYRWRAEDEAQEAGSWIEPLEEGLPLRIEKSLFEGFAESPGWEPCIVPFTEVVHDRLNVEILRGCARGCRFCQAGMMYRPVRERSADNVVESVVQGLAETGYDEVSLTSLSSTDHSQIASILTRINRACDGKGVRISVPSQRLDSFGVDMAELVAGQKKGGLTFAPEAGTQRLRDVINKNVTEDDLFGALDAAFKAGWRRCKLYFMIGLPTETDDDIKGIASLAQRAYDRMKAATPPEQRGSLRMSVSCALFVPKAQTPFQWDGQIPPEEALRRVQLLRNSVKYRAVDVHWHDPATSFVEAVMSRAGREAAAWVEAAWRRGARFDAWTECFAEAAWREAADEVGIDPAAIAQTAYPTTRVMPWEHISTGVSTRWLARERRLADEGRTTPDCTFENCSACGACPTLGVDNELAQPRVASGSNAVEPSCRPGRSAESELLRHPGQSGEADASSVILGERSETKDPARREGAGKEATHA
;
A
#
# COMPACT_ATOMS: atom_id res chain seq x y z
N MET A 1 20.74 -21.48 -13.80
CA MET A 1 21.24 -20.14 -13.43
C MET A 1 22.56 -20.30 -12.69
N THR A 2 23.46 -19.33 -12.83
CA THR A 2 24.73 -19.25 -12.11
C THR A 2 24.48 -19.06 -10.63
N ASP A 3 25.21 -19.78 -9.77
CA ASP A 3 25.18 -19.57 -8.32
C ASP A 3 26.34 -18.66 -7.92
N LEU A 4 26.03 -17.44 -7.45
CA LEU A 4 27.02 -16.46 -7.01
C LEU A 4 27.44 -16.64 -5.54
N TRP A 5 26.81 -17.54 -4.78
CA TRP A 5 27.08 -17.73 -3.36
C TRP A 5 28.56 -17.92 -3.01
N PRO A 6 29.35 -18.73 -3.75
CA PRO A 6 30.78 -18.92 -3.44
C PRO A 6 31.62 -17.63 -3.54
N ARG A 7 31.14 -16.63 -4.30
CA ARG A 7 31.78 -15.32 -4.42
C ARG A 7 31.24 -14.32 -3.40
N LEU A 8 29.96 -14.43 -3.05
CA LEU A 8 29.28 -13.54 -2.09
C LEU A 8 29.67 -13.85 -0.64
N GLU A 9 29.66 -15.13 -0.25
CA GLU A 9 29.87 -15.58 1.14
C GLU A 9 31.12 -14.96 1.81
N PRO A 10 32.31 -14.92 1.15
CA PRO A 10 33.49 -14.30 1.75
C PRO A 10 33.34 -12.81 2.06
N LEU A 11 32.50 -12.09 1.31
CA LEU A 11 32.28 -10.65 1.46
C LEU A 11 31.36 -10.33 2.65
N LEU A 12 30.53 -11.29 3.06
CA LEU A 12 29.57 -11.10 4.15
C LEU A 12 30.23 -10.82 5.50
N ALA A 13 31.47 -11.27 5.71
CA ALA A 13 32.23 -11.00 6.93
C ALA A 13 32.48 -9.49 7.17
N ALA A 14 32.53 -8.69 6.11
CA ALA A 14 32.72 -7.24 6.17
C ALA A 14 31.40 -6.46 5.99
N ALA A 15 30.30 -7.15 5.70
CA ALA A 15 29.02 -6.52 5.40
C ALA A 15 28.36 -5.93 6.65
N GLU A 16 27.76 -4.75 6.49
CA GLU A 16 26.83 -4.23 7.47
C GLU A 16 25.54 -5.07 7.44
N ARG A 17 25.22 -5.71 8.57
CA ARG A 17 24.10 -6.66 8.72
C ARG A 17 24.12 -7.78 7.67
N PRO A 18 25.02 -8.76 7.81
CA PRO A 18 25.18 -9.86 6.84
C PRO A 18 23.91 -10.66 6.57
N ALA A 19 23.00 -10.73 7.56
CA ALA A 19 21.73 -11.44 7.47
C ALA A 19 20.82 -10.97 6.31
N ARG A 20 21.00 -9.75 5.81
CA ARG A 20 20.27 -9.20 4.64
C ARG A 20 20.51 -9.97 3.34
N TYR A 21 21.61 -10.71 3.26
CA TYR A 21 22.11 -11.33 2.03
C TYR A 21 22.12 -12.87 2.12
N LEU A 22 21.57 -13.43 3.20
CA LEU A 22 21.49 -14.87 3.39
C LEU A 22 20.29 -15.44 2.63
N ASN A 23 20.46 -16.64 2.08
CA ASN A 23 19.40 -17.41 1.43
C ASN A 23 18.79 -18.46 2.37
N HIS A 24 17.85 -19.28 1.89
CA HIS A 24 17.28 -20.43 2.63
C HIS A 24 16.46 -20.08 3.88
N GLU A 25 15.79 -18.94 3.85
CA GLU A 25 14.83 -18.55 4.88
C GLU A 25 13.69 -19.58 4.98
N PHE A 26 13.17 -19.76 6.19
CA PHE A 26 12.03 -20.64 6.41
C PHE A 26 10.83 -20.13 5.61
N GLY A 27 10.17 -21.00 4.84
CA GLY A 27 9.03 -20.64 4.00
C GLY A 27 9.38 -20.26 2.56
N CYS A 28 10.67 -20.21 2.18
CA CYS A 28 11.05 -19.98 0.78
C CYS A 28 10.57 -21.12 -0.14
N VAL A 29 10.12 -20.75 -1.34
CA VAL A 29 9.72 -21.69 -2.39
C VAL A 29 10.91 -21.93 -3.33
N TYR A 30 11.20 -23.19 -3.61
CA TYR A 30 12.24 -23.60 -4.56
C TYR A 30 11.64 -24.51 -5.63
N LYS A 31 11.77 -24.11 -6.89
CA LYS A 31 11.30 -24.86 -8.07
C LYS A 31 12.43 -25.03 -9.09
N PRO A 32 13.42 -25.91 -8.85
CA PRO A 32 14.54 -26.11 -9.78
C PRO A 32 14.10 -26.57 -11.18
N GLU A 33 12.95 -27.21 -11.30
CA GLU A 33 12.35 -27.71 -12.55
C GLU A 33 11.57 -26.66 -13.36
N ALA A 34 11.35 -25.45 -12.81
CA ALA A 34 10.66 -24.37 -13.53
C ALA A 34 11.46 -23.94 -14.76
N ASP A 35 10.76 -23.86 -15.90
CA ASP A 35 11.29 -23.46 -17.21
C ASP A 35 11.16 -21.94 -17.46
N PHE A 36 10.47 -21.22 -16.58
CA PHE A 36 10.35 -19.77 -16.60
C PHE A 36 10.69 -19.17 -15.23
N ARG A 37 11.58 -18.17 -15.23
CA ARG A 37 12.16 -17.54 -14.04
C ARG A 37 11.80 -16.06 -14.00
N PHE A 38 11.15 -15.67 -12.91
CA PHE A 38 10.82 -14.28 -12.60
C PHE A 38 11.53 -13.84 -11.31
N CYS A 39 12.07 -12.62 -11.29
CA CYS A 39 12.60 -12.02 -10.07
C CYS A 39 11.80 -10.76 -9.72
N MET A 40 11.22 -10.71 -8.51
CA MET A 40 10.54 -9.54 -8.00
C MET A 40 11.47 -8.72 -7.11
N VAL A 41 11.74 -7.49 -7.52
CA VAL A 41 12.67 -6.57 -6.87
C VAL A 41 11.90 -5.53 -6.06
N TYR A 42 12.32 -5.34 -4.82
CA TYR A 42 12.04 -4.11 -4.08
C TYR A 42 13.24 -3.17 -4.19
N PRO A 43 13.09 -1.93 -4.71
CA PRO A 43 14.21 -1.03 -4.97
C PRO A 43 14.70 -0.31 -3.70
N ASP A 44 14.88 -1.05 -2.61
CA ASP A 44 15.47 -0.61 -1.35
C ASP A 44 15.97 -1.84 -0.57
N THR A 45 16.53 -1.62 0.61
CA THR A 45 17.12 -2.68 1.43
C THR A 45 16.13 -3.75 1.85
N TYR A 46 16.67 -4.93 2.15
CA TYR A 46 15.93 -6.11 2.57
C TYR A 46 14.91 -5.82 3.68
N GLU A 47 15.27 -5.10 4.75
CA GLU A 47 14.35 -4.88 5.87
C GLU A 47 13.12 -4.04 5.51
N LEU A 48 13.25 -3.16 4.52
CA LEU A 48 12.14 -2.35 4.01
C LEU A 48 11.31 -3.14 3.01
N GLY A 49 11.98 -3.83 2.08
CA GLY A 49 11.30 -4.58 1.04
C GLY A 49 10.57 -5.81 1.56
N GLN A 50 11.17 -6.54 2.49
CA GLN A 50 10.57 -7.75 3.05
C GLN A 50 9.30 -7.46 3.87
N ALA A 51 9.20 -6.25 4.43
CA ALA A 51 8.00 -5.75 5.10
C ALA A 51 6.83 -5.48 4.14
N ASN A 52 7.12 -5.39 2.83
CA ASN A 52 6.13 -5.04 1.83
C ASN A 52 5.24 -6.24 1.49
N GLN A 53 3.97 -6.15 1.90
CA GLN A 53 3.00 -7.21 1.67
C GLN A 53 2.76 -7.52 0.18
N ALA A 54 2.87 -6.53 -0.72
CA ALA A 54 2.67 -6.76 -2.15
C ALA A 54 3.78 -7.64 -2.73
N LEU A 55 5.03 -7.49 -2.29
CA LEU A 55 6.14 -8.36 -2.72
C LEU A 55 5.80 -9.85 -2.47
N ARG A 56 5.32 -10.16 -1.26
CA ARG A 56 4.89 -11.50 -0.87
C ARG A 56 3.76 -12.03 -1.77
N ILE A 57 2.70 -11.24 -1.92
CA ILE A 57 1.53 -11.61 -2.74
C ILE A 57 1.99 -11.93 -4.18
N LEU A 58 2.76 -11.04 -4.80
CA LEU A 58 3.19 -11.17 -6.19
C LEU A 58 4.11 -12.37 -6.41
N VAL A 59 5.04 -12.63 -5.50
CA VAL A 59 5.90 -13.82 -5.55
C VAL A 59 5.07 -15.09 -5.41
N ASN A 60 4.11 -15.13 -4.50
CA ASN A 60 3.29 -16.31 -4.26
C ASN A 60 2.35 -16.63 -5.42
N VAL A 61 1.68 -15.64 -6.01
CA VAL A 61 0.78 -15.90 -7.15
C VAL A 61 1.54 -16.40 -8.39
N VAL A 62 2.77 -15.94 -8.61
CA VAL A 62 3.62 -16.48 -9.69
C VAL A 62 4.12 -17.88 -9.35
N ASN A 63 4.52 -18.11 -8.10
CA ASN A 63 4.88 -19.44 -7.60
C ASN A 63 3.68 -20.41 -7.50
N ALA A 64 2.44 -19.94 -7.62
CA ALA A 64 1.28 -20.82 -7.73
C ALA A 64 1.07 -21.36 -9.16
N VAL A 65 1.74 -20.78 -10.17
CA VAL A 65 1.63 -21.23 -11.56
C VAL A 65 2.64 -22.34 -11.85
N ASP A 66 2.15 -23.44 -12.43
CA ASP A 66 2.98 -24.59 -12.81
C ASP A 66 4.03 -24.21 -13.87
N GLY A 67 5.28 -24.65 -13.65
CA GLY A 67 6.42 -24.37 -14.51
C GLY A 67 7.03 -22.97 -14.36
N MET A 68 6.44 -22.09 -13.54
CA MET A 68 7.01 -20.77 -13.23
C MET A 68 7.60 -20.74 -11.82
N ALA A 69 8.73 -20.04 -11.66
CA ALA A 69 9.34 -19.74 -10.37
C ALA A 69 9.54 -18.24 -10.20
N ALA A 70 9.15 -17.71 -9.04
CA ALA A 70 9.40 -16.36 -8.62
C ALA A 70 10.39 -16.33 -7.45
N GLU A 71 11.40 -15.48 -7.57
CA GLU A 71 12.42 -15.21 -6.56
C GLU A 71 12.40 -13.73 -6.18
N ARG A 72 12.99 -13.38 -5.03
CA ARG A 72 13.06 -12.01 -4.51
C ARG A 72 14.43 -11.42 -4.73
N ALA A 73 14.49 -10.12 -4.93
CA ALA A 73 15.73 -9.35 -4.81
C ALA A 73 15.47 -7.99 -4.15
N PHE A 74 16.53 -7.45 -3.57
CA PHE A 74 16.52 -6.19 -2.84
C PHE A 74 17.74 -5.39 -3.25
N LEU A 75 17.63 -4.07 -3.35
CA LEU A 75 18.80 -3.25 -3.57
C LEU A 75 19.70 -3.30 -2.31
N PRO A 76 20.97 -3.74 -2.40
CA PRO A 76 21.86 -3.81 -1.25
C PRO A 76 22.10 -2.42 -0.65
N ALA A 77 22.44 -2.35 0.64
CA ALA A 77 22.83 -1.07 1.23
C ALA A 77 23.98 -0.41 0.44
N PRO A 78 24.12 0.94 0.43
CA PRO A 78 25.07 1.64 -0.44
C PRO A 78 26.50 1.07 -0.43
N ALA A 79 27.04 0.77 0.75
CA ALA A 79 28.39 0.20 0.89
C ALA A 79 28.53 -1.22 0.27
N MET A 80 27.46 -2.02 0.32
CA MET A 80 27.45 -3.34 -0.33
C MET A 80 27.32 -3.19 -1.84
N CYS A 81 26.53 -2.23 -2.36
CA CYS A 81 26.50 -1.94 -3.80
C CYS A 81 27.92 -1.63 -4.32
N ASP A 82 28.66 -0.78 -3.61
CA ASP A 82 30.04 -0.44 -3.97
C ASP A 82 30.99 -1.64 -3.90
N THR A 83 30.81 -2.52 -2.91
CA THR A 83 31.59 -3.76 -2.74
C THR A 83 31.33 -4.74 -3.88
N LEU A 84 30.06 -4.99 -4.23
CA LEU A 84 29.67 -5.88 -5.33
C LEU A 84 30.22 -5.37 -6.67
N ARG A 85 30.15 -4.06 -6.91
CA ARG A 85 30.70 -3.42 -8.11
C ARG A 85 32.23 -3.57 -8.18
N ALA A 86 32.94 -3.39 -7.05
CA ALA A 86 34.39 -3.57 -6.98
C ALA A 86 34.83 -5.03 -7.23
N GLU A 87 34.05 -6.00 -6.77
CA GLU A 87 34.32 -7.43 -6.94
C GLU A 87 33.78 -8.01 -8.25
N GLY A 88 33.07 -7.20 -9.06
CA GLY A 88 32.43 -7.66 -10.30
C GLY A 88 31.38 -8.74 -10.06
N ILE A 89 30.55 -8.57 -9.03
CA ILE A 89 29.40 -9.43 -8.72
C ILE A 89 28.13 -8.63 -9.06
N PRO A 90 27.30 -9.09 -10.00
CA PRO A 90 26.06 -8.39 -10.31
C PRO A 90 25.02 -8.56 -9.20
N LEU A 91 23.97 -7.73 -9.22
CA LEU A 91 22.80 -7.91 -8.37
C LEU A 91 22.18 -9.29 -8.57
N PHE A 92 21.76 -9.92 -7.47
CA PHE A 92 21.33 -11.31 -7.43
C PHE A 92 20.00 -11.52 -6.70
N SER A 93 19.33 -12.64 -6.99
CA SER A 93 18.15 -13.11 -6.25
C SER A 93 18.53 -13.74 -4.91
N ILE A 94 17.65 -13.66 -3.92
CA ILE A 94 17.89 -14.21 -2.58
C ILE A 94 17.84 -15.74 -2.60
N GLU A 95 16.86 -16.35 -3.26
CA GLU A 95 16.64 -17.80 -3.19
C GLU A 95 17.78 -18.59 -3.83
N SER A 96 18.13 -18.30 -5.08
CA SER A 96 19.16 -19.07 -5.80
C SER A 96 20.53 -18.38 -5.88
N CYS A 97 20.67 -17.15 -5.34
CA CYS A 97 21.87 -16.33 -5.53
C CYS A 97 22.24 -16.17 -7.02
N ALA A 98 21.22 -16.07 -7.89
CA ALA A 98 21.44 -15.97 -9.34
C ALA A 98 21.48 -14.52 -9.82
N PRO A 99 22.33 -14.18 -10.80
CA PRO A 99 22.32 -12.85 -11.41
C PRO A 99 20.94 -12.50 -11.99
N LEU A 100 20.46 -11.28 -11.75
CA LEU A 100 19.15 -10.83 -12.27
C LEU A 100 19.07 -10.85 -13.80
N ALA A 101 20.19 -10.66 -14.50
CA ALA A 101 20.26 -10.73 -15.96
C ALA A 101 20.00 -12.14 -16.54
N GLU A 102 20.02 -13.20 -15.71
CA GLU A 102 19.72 -14.57 -16.16
C GLU A 102 18.23 -14.96 -16.06
N PHE A 103 17.38 -14.07 -15.54
CA PHE A 103 15.94 -14.32 -15.43
C PHE A 103 15.22 -14.01 -16.76
N ASP A 104 14.05 -14.61 -16.98
CA ASP A 104 13.23 -14.32 -18.17
C ASP A 104 12.54 -12.96 -18.07
N ALA A 105 12.21 -12.56 -16.84
CA ALA A 105 11.62 -11.28 -16.50
C ALA A 105 12.02 -10.81 -15.08
N VAL A 106 12.14 -9.50 -14.92
CA VAL A 106 12.42 -8.81 -13.65
C VAL A 106 11.31 -7.81 -13.39
N GLY A 107 10.60 -7.95 -12.28
CA GLY A 107 9.59 -7.00 -11.82
C GLY A 107 10.21 -6.03 -10.82
N ILE A 108 9.97 -4.72 -10.95
CA ILE A 108 10.40 -3.72 -9.97
C ILE A 108 9.17 -2.96 -9.48
N THR A 109 8.89 -3.03 -8.18
CA THR A 109 7.83 -2.22 -7.58
C THR A 109 8.28 -0.75 -7.44
N LEU A 110 7.39 0.18 -7.71
CA LEU A 110 7.61 1.63 -7.60
C LEU A 110 6.81 2.16 -6.38
N PRO A 111 7.34 2.04 -5.16
CA PRO A 111 6.58 2.30 -3.93
C PRO A 111 6.35 3.79 -3.65
N HIS A 112 7.30 4.64 -4.04
CA HIS A 112 7.26 6.09 -3.87
C HIS A 112 8.23 6.74 -4.87
N GLU A 113 8.02 8.03 -5.15
CA GLU A 113 8.72 8.73 -6.22
C GLU A 113 10.23 8.81 -6.02
N LEU A 114 10.69 8.93 -4.76
CA LEU A 114 12.11 8.98 -4.41
C LEU A 114 12.86 7.65 -4.63
N ALA A 115 12.18 6.57 -5.01
CA ALA A 115 12.82 5.33 -5.39
C ALA A 115 13.33 5.34 -6.84
N ALA A 116 13.10 6.42 -7.60
CA ALA A 116 13.45 6.49 -9.02
C ALA A 116 14.94 6.24 -9.30
N THR A 117 15.84 6.82 -8.51
CA THR A 117 17.28 6.58 -8.62
C THR A 117 17.68 5.16 -8.23
N ASN A 118 16.95 4.55 -7.29
CA ASN A 118 17.16 3.15 -6.90
C ASN A 118 16.75 2.16 -7.98
N VAL A 119 15.80 2.51 -8.86
CA VAL A 119 15.50 1.70 -10.06
C VAL A 119 16.72 1.65 -10.98
N LEU A 120 17.38 2.80 -11.21
CA LEU A 120 18.57 2.86 -12.06
C LEU A 120 19.76 2.15 -11.41
N GLU A 121 19.98 2.33 -10.10
CA GLU A 121 21.02 1.59 -9.37
C GLU A 121 20.78 0.07 -9.44
N THR A 122 19.52 -0.36 -9.37
CA THR A 122 19.13 -1.78 -9.52
C THR A 122 19.50 -2.33 -10.89
N LEU A 123 19.13 -1.62 -11.96
CA LEU A 123 19.39 -2.05 -13.34
C LEU A 123 20.90 -2.08 -13.64
N ASP A 124 21.62 -1.01 -13.28
CA ASP A 124 23.07 -0.90 -13.45
C ASP A 124 23.81 -2.03 -12.70
N LEU A 125 23.51 -2.23 -11.41
CA LEU A 125 24.16 -3.26 -10.61
C LEU A 125 23.82 -4.67 -11.10
N ALA A 126 22.62 -4.89 -11.66
CA ALA A 126 22.24 -6.15 -12.29
C ALA A 126 22.94 -6.41 -13.63
N GLY A 127 23.55 -5.39 -14.24
CA GLY A 127 24.08 -5.46 -15.60
C GLY A 127 22.99 -5.51 -16.68
N ILE A 128 21.80 -5.00 -16.39
CA ILE A 128 20.69 -4.89 -17.34
C ILE A 128 20.72 -3.49 -17.96
N PRO A 129 20.63 -3.34 -19.31
CA PRO A 129 20.61 -2.02 -19.93
C PRO A 129 19.53 -1.10 -19.32
N LEU A 130 19.93 0.14 -19.03
CA LEU A 130 19.07 1.12 -18.37
C LEU A 130 17.83 1.41 -19.21
N HIS A 131 18.03 1.72 -20.50
CA HIS A 131 16.94 2.05 -21.41
C HIS A 131 16.36 0.78 -22.04
N ALA A 132 15.04 0.75 -22.16
CA ALA A 132 14.32 -0.39 -22.72
C ALA A 132 14.64 -0.63 -24.21
N ASP A 133 14.98 0.42 -24.95
CA ASP A 133 15.35 0.34 -26.37
C ASP A 133 16.80 -0.15 -26.61
N GLU A 134 17.62 -0.19 -25.57
CA GLU A 134 18.98 -0.76 -25.58
C GLU A 134 18.99 -2.28 -25.28
N ARG A 135 17.85 -2.84 -24.84
CA ARG A 135 17.73 -4.26 -24.47
C ARG A 135 17.59 -5.15 -25.70
N VAL A 136 18.32 -6.25 -25.70
CA VAL A 136 18.30 -7.27 -26.75
C VAL A 136 17.38 -8.45 -26.38
N GLU A 137 17.22 -9.40 -27.32
CA GLU A 137 16.35 -10.58 -27.16
C GLU A 137 16.70 -11.46 -25.95
N SER A 138 18.00 -11.54 -25.60
CA SER A 138 18.49 -12.32 -24.47
C SER A 138 18.30 -11.65 -23.11
N ASP A 139 18.05 -10.34 -23.08
CA ASP A 139 17.86 -9.62 -21.82
C ASP A 139 16.49 -9.93 -21.20
N PRO A 140 16.37 -9.90 -19.86
CA PRO A 140 15.07 -10.00 -19.20
C PRO A 140 14.11 -8.91 -19.68
N LEU A 141 12.82 -9.22 -19.64
CA LEU A 141 11.80 -8.16 -19.67
C LEU A 141 11.76 -7.47 -18.31
N VAL A 142 11.86 -6.14 -18.29
CA VAL A 142 11.76 -5.34 -17.06
C VAL A 142 10.36 -4.76 -16.95
N VAL A 143 9.63 -5.17 -15.92
CA VAL A 143 8.23 -4.80 -15.69
C VAL A 143 8.11 -3.92 -14.44
N GLY A 144 7.45 -2.77 -14.58
CA GLY A 144 7.16 -1.84 -13.48
C GLY A 144 5.77 -2.06 -12.89
N GLY A 145 5.58 -1.73 -11.62
CA GLY A 145 4.26 -1.76 -10.98
C GLY A 145 4.23 -0.97 -9.68
N GLY A 146 3.12 -1.06 -8.95
CA GLY A 146 2.95 -0.36 -7.67
C GLY A 146 2.39 1.07 -7.78
N PRO A 147 2.29 1.80 -6.66
CA PRO A 147 1.61 3.10 -6.59
C PRO A 147 2.08 4.15 -7.60
N CYS A 148 3.40 4.27 -7.83
CA CYS A 148 3.91 5.28 -8.76
C CYS A 148 3.65 4.93 -10.22
N ALA A 149 3.27 3.69 -10.56
CA ALA A 149 2.89 3.33 -11.93
C ALA A 149 1.60 4.04 -12.41
N TYR A 150 0.84 4.68 -11.51
CA TYR A 150 -0.27 5.56 -11.88
C TYR A 150 0.16 6.91 -12.48
N ASN A 151 1.46 7.23 -12.44
CA ASN A 151 2.15 8.13 -13.37
C ASN A 151 3.44 7.44 -13.86
N PRO A 152 3.36 6.60 -14.92
CA PRO A 152 4.49 5.77 -15.35
C PRO A 152 5.54 6.55 -16.15
N GLU A 153 5.19 7.75 -16.65
CA GLU A 153 5.98 8.47 -17.66
C GLU A 153 7.38 8.89 -17.21
N PRO A 154 7.61 9.34 -15.96
CA PRO A 154 8.96 9.62 -15.46
C PRO A 154 9.88 8.39 -15.45
N TYR A 155 9.32 7.18 -15.56
CA TYR A 155 10.03 5.91 -15.55
C TYR A 155 10.02 5.23 -16.92
N ALA A 156 9.16 5.66 -17.84
CA ALA A 156 8.82 4.95 -19.06
C ALA A 156 10.02 4.50 -19.91
N PRO A 157 11.09 5.30 -20.09
CA PRO A 157 12.27 4.86 -20.85
C PRO A 157 13.00 3.66 -20.23
N PHE A 158 12.86 3.41 -18.93
CA PHE A 158 13.59 2.36 -18.22
C PHE A 158 12.82 1.03 -18.12
N PHE A 159 11.57 0.97 -18.57
CA PHE A 159 10.70 -0.20 -18.42
C PHE A 159 10.18 -0.69 -19.76
N ASP A 160 10.14 -2.01 -19.93
CA ASP A 160 9.54 -2.63 -21.11
C ASP A 160 8.02 -2.55 -21.05
N ALA A 161 7.46 -2.75 -19.86
CA ALA A 161 6.03 -2.67 -19.62
C ALA A 161 5.72 -2.29 -18.16
N PHE A 162 4.50 -1.84 -17.91
CA PHE A 162 3.96 -1.59 -16.58
C PHE A 162 2.69 -2.42 -16.37
N SER A 163 2.59 -3.06 -15.20
CA SER A 163 1.37 -3.67 -14.70
C SER A 163 0.67 -2.68 -13.77
N ILE A 164 -0.44 -2.12 -14.24
CA ILE A 164 -1.23 -1.10 -13.56
C ILE A 164 -2.34 -1.76 -12.76
N GLY A 165 -2.40 -1.46 -11.46
CA GLY A 165 -3.46 -1.95 -10.58
C GLY A 165 -3.02 -3.11 -9.69
N GLU A 166 -3.93 -4.07 -9.52
CA GLU A 166 -3.76 -5.23 -8.64
C GLU A 166 -3.16 -6.40 -9.43
N GLY A 167 -2.05 -6.93 -8.93
CA GLY A 167 -1.18 -7.85 -9.67
C GLY A 167 -1.46 -9.33 -9.42
N GLU A 168 -2.36 -9.66 -8.47
CA GLU A 168 -2.69 -11.03 -8.07
C GLU A 168 -3.00 -11.94 -9.27
N GLU A 169 -3.71 -11.41 -10.26
CA GLU A 169 -3.98 -12.12 -11.52
C GLU A 169 -3.27 -11.51 -12.72
N ALA A 170 -3.12 -10.19 -12.76
CA ALA A 170 -2.57 -9.49 -13.92
C ALA A 170 -1.10 -9.84 -14.18
N LEU A 171 -0.31 -10.00 -13.12
CA LEU A 171 1.11 -10.36 -13.23
C LEU A 171 1.29 -11.79 -13.76
N PRO A 172 0.73 -12.85 -13.14
CA PRO A 172 0.90 -14.21 -13.66
C PRO A 172 0.32 -14.40 -15.06
N ARG A 173 -0.80 -13.74 -15.42
CA ARG A 173 -1.33 -13.76 -16.79
C ARG A 173 -0.34 -13.18 -17.80
N GLY A 174 0.18 -11.98 -17.55
CA GLY A 174 1.14 -11.35 -18.44
C GLY A 174 2.45 -12.14 -18.56
N LEU A 175 2.99 -12.65 -17.45
CA LEU A 175 4.19 -13.49 -17.47
C LEU A 175 3.97 -14.82 -18.21
N ALA A 176 2.76 -15.40 -18.15
CA ALA A 176 2.42 -16.58 -18.93
C ALA A 176 2.40 -16.30 -20.45
N VAL A 177 1.97 -15.09 -20.87
CA VAL A 177 2.09 -14.64 -22.27
C VAL A 177 3.55 -14.57 -22.69
N VAL A 178 4.41 -13.96 -21.86
CA VAL A 178 5.86 -13.91 -22.10
C VAL A 178 6.44 -15.31 -22.25
N ARG A 179 6.17 -16.20 -21.29
CA ARG A 179 6.66 -17.58 -21.28
C ARG A 179 6.26 -18.32 -22.56
N ARG A 180 4.98 -18.28 -22.91
CA ARG A 180 4.45 -18.96 -24.11
C ARG A 180 5.14 -18.46 -25.37
N LEU A 181 5.19 -17.16 -25.58
CA LEU A 181 5.73 -16.56 -26.80
C LEU A 181 7.26 -16.74 -26.91
N ARG A 182 8.00 -16.67 -25.79
CA ARG A 182 9.44 -17.03 -25.78
C ARG A 182 9.65 -18.49 -26.18
N ALA A 183 8.82 -19.42 -25.68
CA ALA A 183 8.90 -20.83 -26.07
C ALA A 183 8.57 -21.08 -27.55
N GLU A 184 7.75 -20.23 -28.16
CA GLU A 184 7.43 -20.23 -29.59
C GLU A 184 8.51 -19.56 -30.45
N GLY A 185 9.52 -18.94 -29.84
CA GLY A 185 10.60 -18.22 -30.53
C GLY A 185 10.16 -16.86 -31.10
N ALA A 186 9.13 -16.24 -30.51
CA ALA A 186 8.68 -14.90 -30.88
C ALA A 186 9.75 -13.84 -30.55
N ALA A 187 9.79 -12.76 -31.34
CA ALA A 187 10.67 -11.64 -31.05
C ALA A 187 10.16 -10.83 -29.84
N ARG A 188 11.04 -10.12 -29.15
CA ARG A 188 10.70 -9.23 -28.02
C ARG A 188 9.57 -8.27 -28.40
N ALA A 189 9.62 -7.68 -29.60
CA ALA A 189 8.60 -6.76 -30.08
C ALA A 189 7.20 -7.40 -30.14
N ASP A 190 7.09 -8.65 -30.58
CA ASP A 190 5.83 -9.39 -30.64
C ASP A 190 5.29 -9.71 -29.23
N ILE A 191 6.20 -10.03 -28.30
CA ILE A 191 5.86 -10.25 -26.88
C ILE A 191 5.31 -8.97 -26.26
N LEU A 192 5.99 -7.84 -26.46
CA LEU A 192 5.56 -6.53 -25.97
C LEU A 192 4.20 -6.14 -26.56
N ARG A 193 4.00 -6.40 -27.85
CA ARG A 193 2.72 -6.15 -28.50
C ARG A 193 1.60 -6.99 -27.91
N ALA A 194 1.83 -8.29 -27.67
CA ALA A 194 0.85 -9.16 -27.05
C ALA A 194 0.55 -8.77 -25.59
N LEU A 195 1.55 -8.33 -24.83
CA LEU A 195 1.34 -7.80 -23.48
C LEU A 195 0.41 -6.59 -23.47
N ALA A 196 0.46 -5.72 -24.49
CA ALA A 196 -0.43 -4.56 -24.56
C ALA A 196 -1.92 -4.90 -24.78
N ASP A 197 -2.25 -6.13 -25.18
CA ASP A 197 -3.64 -6.61 -25.25
C ASP A 197 -4.15 -7.12 -23.89
N GLU A 198 -3.26 -7.40 -22.93
CA GLU A 198 -3.64 -7.85 -21.60
C GLU A 198 -4.17 -6.68 -20.74
N PRO A 199 -5.30 -6.85 -20.03
CA PRO A 199 -5.84 -5.81 -19.17
C PRO A 199 -4.84 -5.32 -18.11
N GLY A 200 -4.75 -3.99 -17.93
CA GLY A 200 -3.84 -3.38 -16.98
C GLY A 200 -2.39 -3.27 -17.44
N TRP A 201 -2.04 -3.71 -18.65
CA TRP A 201 -0.67 -3.59 -19.15
C TRP A 201 -0.48 -2.35 -20.02
N TYR A 202 0.55 -1.55 -19.69
CA TYR A 202 1.00 -0.41 -20.48
C TYR A 202 2.40 -0.68 -21.02
N VAL A 203 2.60 -0.55 -22.32
CA VAL A 203 3.89 -0.80 -23.00
C VAL A 203 4.33 0.49 -23.69
N PRO A 204 5.24 1.28 -23.09
CA PRO A 204 5.55 2.63 -23.56
C PRO A 204 6.09 2.72 -24.98
N SER A 205 6.84 1.70 -25.42
CA SER A 205 7.49 1.65 -26.74
C SER A 205 6.49 1.55 -27.90
N LEU A 206 5.23 1.20 -27.63
CA LEU A 206 4.17 1.11 -28.63
C LEU A 206 3.45 2.44 -28.88
N TYR A 207 3.89 3.51 -28.23
CA TYR A 207 3.29 4.84 -28.33
C TYR A 207 4.34 5.92 -28.60
N ARG A 208 4.04 6.82 -29.55
CA ARG A 208 4.76 8.08 -29.68
C ARG A 208 4.31 9.03 -28.56
N TRP A 209 5.30 9.59 -27.85
CA TRP A 209 5.06 10.68 -26.90
C TRP A 209 4.85 12.01 -27.65
N ARG A 210 3.73 12.67 -27.41
CA ARG A 210 3.40 13.96 -28.03
C ARG A 210 4.11 15.11 -27.34
N ALA A 211 4.43 16.15 -28.10
CA ALA A 211 4.79 17.44 -27.52
C ALA A 211 3.57 18.07 -26.84
N GLU A 212 3.79 19.00 -25.91
CA GLU A 212 2.72 19.56 -25.07
C GLU A 212 1.56 20.14 -25.87
N ASP A 213 1.82 21.03 -26.84
CA ASP A 213 0.78 21.67 -27.64
C ASP A 213 -0.09 20.64 -28.39
N GLU A 214 0.56 19.61 -28.95
CA GLU A 214 -0.10 18.52 -29.65
C GLU A 214 -0.93 17.64 -28.69
N ALA A 215 -0.40 17.38 -27.49
CA ALA A 215 -1.11 16.61 -26.46
C ALA A 215 -2.37 17.32 -25.99
N GLN A 216 -2.32 18.65 -25.81
CA GLN A 216 -3.49 19.43 -25.42
C GLN A 216 -4.53 19.50 -26.55
N GLU A 217 -4.11 19.61 -27.82
CA GLU A 217 -5.02 19.58 -28.96
C GLU A 217 -5.67 18.20 -29.16
N ALA A 218 -4.88 17.13 -29.07
CA ALA A 218 -5.33 15.76 -29.26
C ALA A 218 -6.14 15.20 -28.08
N GLY A 219 -6.03 15.80 -26.89
CA GLY A 219 -6.67 15.29 -25.68
C GLY A 219 -5.93 14.11 -25.03
N SER A 220 -4.68 13.84 -25.45
CA SER A 220 -3.87 12.73 -24.94
C SER A 220 -2.39 12.96 -25.22
N TRP A 221 -1.52 12.55 -24.29
CA TRP A 221 -0.06 12.61 -24.45
C TRP A 221 0.53 11.46 -25.27
N ILE A 222 -0.22 10.37 -25.44
CA ILE A 222 0.23 9.18 -26.17
C ILE A 222 -0.49 9.04 -27.51
N GLU A 223 0.27 8.71 -28.55
CA GLU A 223 -0.24 8.32 -29.86
C GLU A 223 0.13 6.86 -30.15
N PRO A 224 -0.85 5.96 -30.34
CA PRO A 224 -0.58 4.59 -30.77
C PRO A 224 0.23 4.54 -32.07
N LEU A 225 1.26 3.71 -32.11
CA LEU A 225 2.05 3.50 -33.33
C LEU A 225 1.35 2.56 -34.33
N GLU A 226 0.35 1.82 -33.89
CA GLU A 226 -0.45 0.91 -34.71
C GLU A 226 -1.92 0.83 -34.24
N GLU A 227 -2.78 0.29 -35.11
CA GLU A 227 -4.20 0.13 -34.85
C GLU A 227 -4.46 -0.98 -33.81
N GLY A 228 -5.46 -0.77 -32.96
CA GLY A 228 -5.89 -1.75 -31.95
C GLY A 228 -5.27 -1.57 -30.57
N LEU A 229 -4.25 -0.72 -30.42
CA LEU A 229 -3.67 -0.40 -29.11
C LEU A 229 -4.60 0.49 -28.26
N PRO A 230 -4.66 0.28 -26.94
CA PRO A 230 -5.53 1.06 -26.06
C PRO A 230 -5.07 2.52 -25.92
N LEU A 231 -5.98 3.46 -26.17
CA LEU A 231 -5.76 4.89 -25.89
C LEU A 231 -5.85 5.23 -24.39
N ARG A 232 -6.43 4.32 -23.60
CA ARG A 232 -6.62 4.46 -22.16
C ARG A 232 -6.39 3.08 -21.52
N ILE A 233 -5.42 2.99 -20.63
CA ILE A 233 -5.04 1.77 -19.93
C ILE A 233 -5.80 1.74 -18.62
N GLU A 234 -6.78 0.85 -18.54
CA GLU A 234 -7.54 0.62 -17.31
C GLU A 234 -6.75 -0.27 -16.36
N LYS A 235 -6.70 0.12 -15.08
CA LYS A 235 -6.06 -0.70 -14.05
C LYS A 235 -6.70 -2.09 -13.98
N SER A 236 -5.90 -3.10 -13.69
CA SER A 236 -6.39 -4.40 -13.26
C SER A 236 -6.91 -4.34 -11.82
N LEU A 237 -7.96 -5.11 -11.53
CA LEU A 237 -8.59 -5.24 -10.22
C LEU A 237 -8.65 -6.73 -9.86
N PHE A 238 -8.31 -7.09 -8.62
CA PHE A 238 -8.52 -8.45 -8.12
C PHE A 238 -9.90 -8.54 -7.46
N GLU A 239 -10.88 -9.08 -8.19
CA GLU A 239 -12.26 -9.23 -7.71
C GLU A 239 -12.35 -10.27 -6.57
N GLY A 240 -11.47 -11.27 -6.54
CA GLY A 240 -11.46 -12.32 -5.51
C GLY A 240 -11.00 -11.89 -4.12
N PHE A 241 -10.71 -10.61 -3.87
CA PHE A 241 -10.09 -10.14 -2.62
C PHE A 241 -10.87 -10.51 -1.35
N ALA A 242 -12.19 -10.30 -1.36
CA ALA A 242 -13.04 -10.51 -0.18
C ALA A 242 -13.14 -11.99 0.22
N GLU A 243 -13.03 -12.88 -0.77
CA GLU A 243 -13.13 -14.33 -0.60
C GLU A 243 -11.77 -14.98 -0.40
N SER A 244 -10.69 -14.39 -0.92
CA SER A 244 -9.34 -14.94 -0.79
C SER A 244 -8.91 -14.99 0.68
N PRO A 245 -8.10 -15.99 1.09
CA PRO A 245 -7.51 -16.02 2.41
C PRO A 245 -6.77 -14.71 2.72
N GLY A 246 -6.98 -14.14 3.90
CA GLY A 246 -6.19 -13.02 4.39
C GLY A 246 -4.77 -13.43 4.81
N TRP A 247 -4.55 -14.72 5.05
CA TRP A 247 -3.24 -15.31 5.26
C TRP A 247 -2.59 -15.63 3.92
N GLU A 248 -1.46 -15.00 3.70
CA GLU A 248 -0.61 -15.22 2.55
C GLU A 248 0.69 -15.87 3.07
N PRO A 249 1.01 -17.11 2.68
CA PRO A 249 2.22 -17.80 3.13
C PRO A 249 3.45 -16.90 3.01
N CYS A 250 4.22 -16.78 4.08
CA CYS A 250 5.39 -15.91 4.07
C CYS A 250 6.62 -16.62 4.56
N ILE A 251 7.76 -16.07 4.17
CA ILE A 251 9.02 -16.43 4.80
C ILE A 251 9.07 -15.88 6.22
N VAL A 252 9.87 -16.50 7.08
CA VAL A 252 10.27 -15.95 8.38
C VAL A 252 11.71 -15.45 8.26
N PRO A 253 11.93 -14.12 8.32
CA PRO A 253 13.26 -13.53 8.15
C PRO A 253 14.29 -14.02 9.17
N PHE A 254 15.56 -14.10 8.78
CA PHE A 254 16.65 -14.35 9.72
C PHE A 254 17.09 -13.12 10.52
N THR A 255 16.52 -11.95 10.23
CA THR A 255 16.80 -10.69 10.93
C THR A 255 15.54 -9.87 11.07
N GLU A 256 15.52 -8.98 12.07
CA GLU A 256 14.37 -8.11 12.31
C GLU A 256 14.16 -7.17 11.11
N VAL A 257 12.99 -7.26 10.49
CA VAL A 257 12.57 -6.40 9.38
C VAL A 257 11.77 -5.20 9.90
N VAL A 258 11.54 -4.21 9.04
CA VAL A 258 10.59 -3.15 9.39
C VAL A 258 9.21 -3.78 9.55
N HIS A 259 8.52 -3.46 10.64
CA HIS A 259 7.20 -4.07 10.92
C HIS A 259 7.27 -5.61 11.00
N ASP A 260 8.23 -6.15 11.75
CA ASP A 260 8.42 -7.58 11.99
C ASP A 260 7.28 -8.20 12.84
N ARG A 261 6.18 -8.52 12.16
CA ARG A 261 4.93 -9.06 12.73
C ARG A 261 4.07 -9.67 11.63
N LEU A 262 3.09 -10.48 12.04
CA LEU A 262 2.10 -10.99 11.11
C LEU A 262 1.25 -9.84 10.55
N ASN A 263 1.17 -9.71 9.23
CA ASN A 263 0.31 -8.73 8.57
C ASN A 263 -0.86 -9.45 7.86
N VAL A 264 -2.09 -9.07 8.21
CA VAL A 264 -3.33 -9.55 7.58
C VAL A 264 -4.10 -8.34 7.05
N GLU A 265 -4.25 -8.26 5.74
CA GLU A 265 -5.02 -7.18 5.09
C GLU A 265 -6.51 -7.48 5.28
N ILE A 266 -7.26 -6.58 5.90
CA ILE A 266 -8.68 -6.84 6.25
C ILE A 266 -9.65 -6.17 5.27
N LEU A 267 -9.20 -5.10 4.61
CA LEU A 267 -9.99 -4.30 3.68
C LEU A 267 -9.06 -3.68 2.65
N ARG A 268 -9.51 -3.64 1.39
CA ARG A 268 -8.86 -2.93 0.30
C ARG A 268 -9.78 -1.84 -0.24
N GLY A 269 -9.20 -0.70 -0.59
CA GLY A 269 -9.94 0.49 -1.03
C GLY A 269 -10.39 1.40 0.11
N CYS A 270 -10.76 2.64 -0.23
CA CYS A 270 -11.27 3.62 0.72
C CYS A 270 -12.28 4.55 0.04
N ALA A 271 -13.49 4.64 0.59
CA ALA A 271 -14.58 5.44 0.04
C ALA A 271 -14.69 6.86 0.62
N ARG A 272 -13.84 7.21 1.61
CA ARG A 272 -13.87 8.51 2.30
C ARG A 272 -13.57 9.71 1.39
N GLY A 273 -12.76 9.51 0.35
CA GLY A 273 -12.55 10.50 -0.71
C GLY A 273 -11.81 11.77 -0.30
N CYS A 274 -10.77 11.66 0.54
CA CYS A 274 -9.86 12.78 0.83
C CYS A 274 -9.23 13.29 -0.48
N ARG A 275 -9.30 14.60 -0.76
CA ARG A 275 -8.95 15.18 -2.07
C ARG A 275 -7.47 15.17 -2.44
N PHE A 276 -6.59 14.92 -1.48
CA PHE A 276 -5.15 14.78 -1.69
C PHE A 276 -4.69 13.31 -1.82
N CYS A 277 -5.55 12.34 -1.47
CA CYS A 277 -5.11 10.97 -1.21
C CYS A 277 -5.21 10.09 -2.48
N GLN A 278 -4.09 9.87 -3.16
CA GLN A 278 -4.03 8.98 -4.34
C GLN A 278 -4.53 7.56 -4.04
N ALA A 279 -4.14 7.00 -2.89
CA ALA A 279 -4.60 5.68 -2.45
C ALA A 279 -6.14 5.58 -2.37
N GLY A 280 -6.80 6.65 -1.91
CA GLY A 280 -8.26 6.73 -1.84
C GLY A 280 -8.97 6.76 -3.19
N MET A 281 -8.24 6.98 -4.28
CA MET A 281 -8.73 7.00 -5.65
C MET A 281 -8.35 5.71 -6.36
N MET A 282 -7.08 5.29 -6.27
CA MET A 282 -6.54 4.16 -7.02
C MET A 282 -7.01 2.79 -6.53
N TYR A 283 -7.32 2.62 -5.24
CA TYR A 283 -7.75 1.32 -4.70
C TYR A 283 -9.26 1.11 -4.68
N ARG A 284 -10.07 2.03 -5.21
CA ARG A 284 -11.54 1.84 -5.31
C ARG A 284 -11.89 0.68 -6.25
N PRO A 285 -12.96 -0.10 -5.99
CA PRO A 285 -13.93 0.04 -4.89
C PRO A 285 -13.47 -0.55 -3.55
N VAL A 286 -14.26 -0.35 -2.49
CA VAL A 286 -14.02 -0.93 -1.16
C VAL A 286 -14.42 -2.40 -1.17
N ARG A 287 -13.52 -3.29 -0.75
CA ARG A 287 -13.75 -4.73 -0.56
C ARG A 287 -13.27 -5.15 0.82
N GLU A 288 -14.11 -5.87 1.57
CA GLU A 288 -13.87 -6.29 2.95
C GLU A 288 -13.79 -7.82 3.06
N ARG A 289 -12.82 -8.32 3.83
CA ARG A 289 -12.79 -9.74 4.23
C ARG A 289 -13.74 -9.96 5.41
N SER A 290 -14.43 -11.10 5.44
CA SER A 290 -15.30 -11.42 6.56
C SER A 290 -14.52 -11.60 7.87
N ALA A 291 -15.18 -11.41 9.01
CA ALA A 291 -14.58 -11.66 10.31
C ALA A 291 -14.10 -13.12 10.48
N ASP A 292 -14.78 -14.08 9.83
CA ASP A 292 -14.35 -15.48 9.81
C ASP A 292 -13.01 -15.64 9.10
N ASN A 293 -12.91 -15.13 7.87
CA ASN A 293 -11.69 -15.17 7.08
C ASN A 293 -10.52 -14.50 7.83
N VAL A 294 -10.73 -13.31 8.39
CA VAL A 294 -9.67 -12.60 9.11
C VAL A 294 -9.22 -13.37 10.35
N VAL A 295 -10.14 -13.88 11.17
CA VAL A 295 -9.79 -14.62 12.40
C VAL A 295 -9.06 -15.92 12.06
N GLU A 296 -9.53 -16.67 11.06
CA GLU A 296 -8.88 -17.89 10.58
C GLU A 296 -7.46 -17.59 10.09
N SER A 297 -7.32 -16.57 9.25
CA SER A 297 -6.03 -16.12 8.71
C SER A 297 -5.04 -15.73 9.80
N VAL A 298 -5.50 -15.04 10.85
CA VAL A 298 -4.66 -14.66 11.99
C VAL A 298 -4.23 -15.88 12.80
N VAL A 299 -5.16 -16.78 13.11
CA VAL A 299 -4.86 -17.99 13.89
C VAL A 299 -3.89 -18.90 13.13
N GLN A 300 -4.11 -19.09 11.83
CA GLN A 300 -3.24 -19.88 10.97
C GLN A 300 -1.85 -19.23 10.84
N GLY A 301 -1.78 -17.95 10.47
CA GLY A 301 -0.51 -17.26 10.29
C GLY A 301 0.34 -17.26 11.56
N LEU A 302 -0.25 -17.03 12.74
CA LEU A 302 0.46 -17.10 14.01
C LEU A 302 1.04 -18.50 14.29
N ALA A 303 0.29 -19.55 13.95
CA ALA A 303 0.73 -20.92 14.14
C ALA A 303 1.87 -21.32 13.19
N GLU A 304 1.85 -20.81 11.95
CA GLU A 304 2.85 -21.12 10.92
C GLU A 304 4.14 -20.31 11.08
N THR A 305 4.06 -19.06 11.54
CA THR A 305 5.25 -18.18 11.64
C THR A 305 5.84 -18.09 13.04
N GLY A 306 5.04 -18.35 14.09
CA GLY A 306 5.45 -18.14 15.48
C GLY A 306 5.54 -16.67 15.91
N TYR A 307 4.96 -15.74 15.13
CA TYR A 307 4.93 -14.32 15.52
C TYR A 307 4.17 -14.09 16.83
N ASP A 308 4.58 -13.08 17.59
CA ASP A 308 3.90 -12.65 18.82
C ASP A 308 3.09 -11.35 18.65
N GLU A 309 3.03 -10.83 17.43
CA GLU A 309 2.32 -9.60 17.09
C GLU A 309 1.59 -9.76 15.75
N VAL A 310 0.38 -9.20 15.67
CA VAL A 310 -0.46 -9.17 14.48
C VAL A 310 -0.84 -7.73 14.17
N SER A 311 -0.72 -7.33 12.91
CA SER A 311 -1.17 -6.05 12.38
C SER A 311 -2.31 -6.26 11.40
N LEU A 312 -3.46 -5.63 11.69
CA LEU A 312 -4.61 -5.61 10.79
C LEU A 312 -4.47 -4.45 9.80
N THR A 313 -3.96 -4.74 8.61
CA THR A 313 -3.58 -3.73 7.61
C THR A 313 -4.76 -3.36 6.71
N SER A 314 -4.90 -2.06 6.43
CA SER A 314 -5.79 -1.51 5.40
C SER A 314 -5.57 0.01 5.29
N LEU A 315 -6.25 0.68 4.37
CA LEU A 315 -6.26 2.16 4.31
C LEU A 315 -7.10 2.81 5.44
N SER A 316 -8.06 2.07 6.02
CA SER A 316 -8.92 2.56 7.10
C SER A 316 -9.52 1.40 7.89
N SER A 317 -8.75 0.83 8.81
CA SER A 317 -9.10 -0.46 9.45
C SER A 317 -10.33 -0.32 10.35
N THR A 318 -10.51 0.86 10.95
CA THR A 318 -11.67 1.19 11.79
C THR A 318 -12.97 1.35 10.99
N ASP A 319 -12.88 1.53 9.67
CA ASP A 319 -14.07 1.62 8.81
C ASP A 319 -14.61 0.25 8.42
N HIS A 320 -13.86 -0.83 8.64
CA HIS A 320 -14.29 -2.17 8.33
C HIS A 320 -15.63 -2.48 9.05
N SER A 321 -16.63 -2.94 8.29
CA SER A 321 -17.99 -3.10 8.81
C SER A 321 -18.07 -4.05 10.01
N GLN A 322 -17.22 -5.08 10.07
CA GLN A 322 -17.13 -6.06 11.17
C GLN A 322 -15.95 -5.88 12.15
N ILE A 323 -15.30 -4.70 12.21
CA ILE A 323 -14.05 -4.53 12.99
C ILE A 323 -14.16 -4.94 14.46
N ALA A 324 -15.26 -4.61 15.13
CA ALA A 324 -15.46 -4.96 16.54
C ALA A 324 -15.55 -6.49 16.74
N SER A 325 -16.21 -7.21 15.82
CA SER A 325 -16.28 -8.67 15.84
C SER A 325 -14.88 -9.28 15.63
N ILE A 326 -14.13 -8.76 14.66
CA ILE A 326 -12.75 -9.18 14.38
C ILE A 326 -11.89 -9.06 15.64
N LEU A 327 -11.83 -7.87 16.25
CA LEU A 327 -10.99 -7.63 17.42
C LEU A 327 -11.41 -8.48 18.62
N THR A 328 -12.70 -8.58 18.92
CA THR A 328 -13.21 -9.41 20.03
C THR A 328 -12.81 -10.88 19.84
N ARG A 329 -12.96 -11.40 18.63
CA ARG A 329 -12.68 -12.81 18.33
C ARG A 329 -11.19 -13.10 18.32
N ILE A 330 -10.35 -12.23 17.77
CA ILE A 330 -8.89 -12.39 17.81
C ILE A 330 -8.40 -12.30 19.25
N ASN A 331 -8.85 -11.31 20.03
CA ASN A 331 -8.49 -11.19 21.46
C ASN A 331 -8.82 -12.47 22.22
N ARG A 332 -10.02 -13.04 22.01
CA ARG A 332 -10.41 -14.32 22.61
C ARG A 332 -9.55 -15.49 22.14
N ALA A 333 -9.25 -15.57 20.84
CA ALA A 333 -8.42 -16.64 20.27
C ALA A 333 -6.95 -16.57 20.73
N CYS A 334 -6.49 -15.37 21.10
CA CYS A 334 -5.13 -15.07 21.53
C CYS A 334 -4.99 -14.94 23.07
N ASP A 335 -6.07 -15.10 23.83
CA ASP A 335 -6.05 -14.93 25.28
C ASP A 335 -5.06 -15.90 25.94
N GLY A 336 -4.26 -15.39 26.87
CA GLY A 336 -3.19 -16.14 27.54
C GLY A 336 -2.01 -16.56 26.67
N LYS A 337 -1.96 -16.20 25.37
CA LYS A 337 -0.87 -16.59 24.44
C LYS A 337 0.26 -15.55 24.30
N GLY A 338 0.12 -14.38 24.94
CA GLY A 338 1.12 -13.31 24.85
C GLY A 338 1.15 -12.57 23.50
N VAL A 339 0.17 -12.79 22.62
CA VAL A 339 0.08 -12.16 21.30
C VAL A 339 -0.45 -10.73 21.41
N ARG A 340 0.17 -9.80 20.69
CA ARG A 340 -0.22 -8.38 20.60
C ARG A 340 -0.98 -8.11 19.30
N ILE A 341 -2.05 -7.31 19.37
CA ILE A 341 -2.82 -6.89 18.20
C ILE A 341 -2.58 -5.41 17.97
N SER A 342 -2.24 -5.05 16.74
CA SER A 342 -2.00 -3.70 16.28
C SER A 342 -2.98 -3.33 15.16
N VAL A 343 -3.49 -2.10 15.22
CA VAL A 343 -4.36 -1.51 14.19
C VAL A 343 -3.72 -0.19 13.77
N PRO A 344 -2.87 -0.15 12.73
CA PRO A 344 -2.10 1.06 12.40
C PRO A 344 -2.93 2.19 11.78
N SER A 345 -3.95 1.87 10.97
CA SER A 345 -4.75 2.86 10.22
C SER A 345 -6.03 3.24 10.97
N GLN A 346 -5.89 4.01 12.06
CA GLN A 346 -6.99 4.44 12.91
C GLN A 346 -7.55 5.80 12.47
N ARG A 347 -8.80 5.83 12.03
CA ARG A 347 -9.51 7.07 11.73
C ARG A 347 -10.26 7.55 12.98
N LEU A 348 -10.24 8.85 13.21
CA LEU A 348 -10.70 9.51 14.44
C LEU A 348 -12.20 9.34 14.72
N ASP A 349 -13.02 9.49 13.69
CA ASP A 349 -14.49 9.40 13.71
C ASP A 349 -15.00 7.97 13.93
N SER A 350 -14.19 6.97 13.59
CA SER A 350 -14.51 5.54 13.81
C SER A 350 -13.91 4.98 15.11
N PHE A 351 -13.21 5.80 15.91
CA PHE A 351 -12.54 5.39 17.15
C PHE A 351 -13.38 5.75 18.40
N GLY A 352 -14.32 4.85 18.74
CA GLY A 352 -15.15 4.95 19.95
C GLY A 352 -14.51 4.40 21.23
N VAL A 353 -15.24 4.46 22.35
CA VAL A 353 -14.82 3.90 23.65
C VAL A 353 -14.64 2.38 23.56
N ASP A 354 -15.59 1.68 22.96
CA ASP A 354 -15.55 0.21 22.82
C ASP A 354 -14.36 -0.22 21.96
N MET A 355 -14.06 0.54 20.89
CA MET A 355 -12.86 0.32 20.06
C MET A 355 -11.57 0.55 20.85
N ALA A 356 -11.53 1.58 21.70
CA ALA A 356 -10.38 1.81 22.58
C ALA A 356 -10.17 0.62 23.53
N GLU A 357 -11.22 0.04 24.12
CA GLU A 357 -11.10 -1.14 24.98
C GLU A 357 -10.65 -2.39 24.21
N LEU A 358 -11.15 -2.61 23.00
CA LEU A 358 -10.78 -3.75 22.17
C LEU A 358 -9.33 -3.69 21.66
N VAL A 359 -8.79 -2.49 21.45
CA VAL A 359 -7.39 -2.25 21.05
C VAL A 359 -6.45 -2.19 22.28
N ALA A 360 -6.99 -2.05 23.50
CA ALA A 360 -6.26 -1.84 24.75
C ALA A 360 -5.54 -3.08 25.33
N GLY A 361 -5.21 -4.09 24.53
CA GLY A 361 -4.53 -5.32 24.95
C GLY A 361 -3.27 -5.10 25.81
N GLN A 362 -2.63 -6.18 26.25
CA GLN A 362 -1.71 -6.20 27.42
C GLN A 362 -0.53 -5.19 27.40
N LYS A 363 -0.15 -4.57 26.26
CA LYS A 363 0.82 -3.46 26.20
C LYS A 363 0.33 -2.32 25.29
N LYS A 364 0.09 -1.14 25.88
CA LYS A 364 -0.39 0.07 25.18
C LYS A 364 0.76 0.84 24.54
N GLY A 365 0.79 0.85 23.20
CA GLY A 365 1.71 1.64 22.38
C GLY A 365 1.41 3.15 22.40
N GLY A 366 2.00 3.89 21.46
CA GLY A 366 1.56 5.25 21.15
C GLY A 366 0.38 5.22 20.18
N LEU A 367 -0.57 6.15 20.33
CA LEU A 367 -1.65 6.34 19.35
C LEU A 367 -1.25 7.39 18.33
N THR A 368 -1.58 7.15 17.07
CA THR A 368 -1.40 8.13 16.00
C THR A 368 -2.77 8.48 15.45
N PHE A 369 -3.08 9.77 15.41
CA PHE A 369 -4.30 10.28 14.80
C PHE A 369 -3.92 11.26 13.68
N ALA A 370 -4.69 11.25 12.59
CA ALA A 370 -4.43 12.10 11.43
C ALA A 370 -5.59 13.07 11.16
N PRO A 371 -5.62 14.24 11.86
CA PRO A 371 -6.52 15.33 11.49
C PRO A 371 -6.22 15.94 10.11
N GLU A 372 -4.97 15.82 9.64
CA GLU A 372 -4.40 16.37 8.40
C GLU A 372 -4.35 17.91 8.34
N ALA A 373 -5.33 18.61 8.88
CA ALA A 373 -5.41 20.07 8.85
C ALA A 373 -5.77 20.66 10.22
N GLY A 374 -5.23 21.86 10.48
CA GLY A 374 -5.34 22.55 11.77
C GLY A 374 -6.74 23.10 12.09
N THR A 375 -7.54 23.42 11.07
CA THR A 375 -8.87 24.04 11.22
C THR A 375 -9.95 23.16 10.60
N GLN A 376 -11.20 23.34 11.05
CA GLN A 376 -12.34 22.63 10.44
C GLN A 376 -12.51 23.00 8.97
N ARG A 377 -12.39 24.30 8.66
CA ARG A 377 -12.43 24.82 7.28
C ARG A 377 -11.50 24.04 6.35
N LEU A 378 -10.21 23.92 6.71
CA LEU A 378 -9.25 23.24 5.84
C LEU A 378 -9.46 21.71 5.82
N ARG A 379 -9.97 21.10 6.90
CA ARG A 379 -10.42 19.70 6.89
C ARG A 379 -11.59 19.47 5.93
N ASP A 380 -12.51 20.42 5.81
CA ASP A 380 -13.64 20.37 4.88
C ASP A 380 -13.16 20.56 3.42
N VAL A 381 -12.22 21.48 3.19
CA VAL A 381 -11.55 21.70 1.88
C VAL A 381 -10.91 20.42 1.36
N ILE A 382 -10.20 19.66 2.21
CA ILE A 382 -9.55 18.41 1.79
C ILE A 382 -10.50 17.20 1.83
N ASN A 383 -11.77 17.39 2.18
CA ASN A 383 -12.77 16.35 2.38
C ASN A 383 -12.36 15.28 3.39
N LYS A 384 -11.72 15.67 4.50
CA LYS A 384 -11.33 14.70 5.54
C LYS A 384 -12.55 14.14 6.25
N ASN A 385 -13.63 14.91 6.37
CA ASN A 385 -14.87 14.52 7.08
C ASN A 385 -14.60 14.07 8.53
N VAL A 386 -13.71 14.79 9.22
CA VAL A 386 -13.42 14.58 10.65
C VAL A 386 -13.58 15.92 11.36
N THR A 387 -14.32 15.91 12.45
CA THR A 387 -14.58 17.09 13.29
C THR A 387 -13.61 17.17 14.46
N GLU A 388 -13.57 18.32 15.13
CA GLU A 388 -12.81 18.44 16.38
C GLU A 388 -13.41 17.60 17.50
N ASP A 389 -14.73 17.43 17.52
CA ASP A 389 -15.42 16.64 18.52
C ASP A 389 -15.08 15.15 18.37
N ASP A 390 -14.91 14.65 17.15
CA ASP A 390 -14.41 13.29 16.89
C ASP A 390 -13.01 13.12 17.48
N LEU A 391 -12.11 14.08 17.25
CA LEU A 391 -10.75 14.05 17.80
C LEU A 391 -10.73 14.07 19.32
N PHE A 392 -11.48 14.99 19.94
CA PHE A 392 -11.50 15.09 21.39
C PHE A 392 -12.20 13.90 22.04
N GLY A 393 -13.25 13.37 21.42
CA GLY A 393 -13.92 12.13 21.86
C GLY A 393 -12.97 10.94 21.86
N ALA A 394 -12.23 10.73 20.77
CA ALA A 394 -11.24 9.67 20.65
C ALA A 394 -10.11 9.81 21.68
N LEU A 395 -9.60 11.03 21.90
CA LEU A 395 -8.57 11.31 22.91
C LEU A 395 -9.08 11.06 24.33
N ASP A 396 -10.28 11.54 24.66
CA ASP A 396 -10.88 11.35 25.98
C ASP A 396 -11.08 9.85 26.27
N ALA A 397 -11.53 9.06 25.29
CA ALA A 397 -11.66 7.62 25.40
C ALA A 397 -10.31 6.92 25.60
N ALA A 398 -9.34 7.17 24.72
CA ALA A 398 -8.03 6.55 24.77
C ALA A 398 -7.26 6.83 26.07
N PHE A 399 -7.24 8.08 26.54
CA PHE A 399 -6.43 8.43 27.70
C PHE A 399 -7.06 7.95 29.03
N LYS A 400 -8.40 7.90 29.11
CA LYS A 400 -9.12 7.19 30.18
C LYS A 400 -8.79 5.70 30.18
N ALA A 401 -8.71 5.09 28.99
CA ALA A 401 -8.34 3.69 28.85
C ALA A 401 -6.85 3.41 29.10
N GLY A 402 -6.01 4.40 29.42
CA GLY A 402 -4.64 4.15 29.90
C GLY A 402 -3.51 4.50 28.92
N TRP A 403 -3.80 5.05 27.75
CA TRP A 403 -2.76 5.53 26.84
C TRP A 403 -2.07 6.78 27.37
N ARG A 404 -0.77 6.93 27.10
CA ARG A 404 0.05 8.05 27.58
C ARG A 404 0.80 8.79 26.48
N ARG A 405 0.82 8.25 25.26
CA ARG A 405 1.53 8.81 24.11
C ARG A 405 0.57 9.00 22.95
N CYS A 406 0.56 10.19 22.37
CA CYS A 406 -0.24 10.53 21.18
C CYS A 406 0.64 11.22 20.14
N LYS A 407 0.47 10.88 18.87
CA LYS A 407 1.09 11.54 17.72
C LYS A 407 -0.03 12.08 16.83
N LEU A 408 0.05 13.35 16.43
CA LEU A 408 -0.89 13.97 15.50
C LEU A 408 -0.22 14.21 14.15
N TYR A 409 -0.86 13.76 13.07
CA TYR A 409 -0.41 13.96 11.69
C TYR A 409 -1.17 15.07 11.00
N PHE A 410 -0.40 15.99 10.41
CA PHE A 410 -0.86 17.13 9.65
C PHE A 410 -0.10 17.22 8.33
N MET A 411 -0.65 18.03 7.43
CA MET A 411 -0.03 18.45 6.20
C MET A 411 0.15 19.97 6.22
N ILE A 412 1.18 20.45 5.52
CA ILE A 412 1.42 21.88 5.26
C ILE A 412 1.52 22.07 3.75
N GLY A 413 1.00 23.16 3.23
CA GLY A 413 1.00 23.49 1.81
C GLY A 413 -0.25 23.05 1.06
N LEU A 414 -1.33 22.70 1.77
CA LEU A 414 -2.60 22.30 1.16
C LEU A 414 -3.22 23.46 0.34
N PRO A 415 -4.00 23.16 -0.71
CA PRO A 415 -4.76 24.18 -1.45
C PRO A 415 -5.65 25.01 -0.52
N THR A 416 -5.67 26.32 -0.73
CA THR A 416 -6.38 27.33 0.09
C THR A 416 -5.90 27.49 1.53
N GLU A 417 -4.78 26.86 1.93
CA GLU A 417 -4.22 26.99 3.29
C GLU A 417 -3.75 28.42 3.58
N THR A 418 -4.06 28.91 4.78
CA THR A 418 -3.70 30.23 5.29
C THR A 418 -2.84 30.12 6.55
N ASP A 419 -2.19 31.22 6.94
CA ASP A 419 -1.42 31.30 8.19
C ASP A 419 -2.26 30.96 9.43
N ASP A 420 -3.57 31.22 9.41
CA ASP A 420 -4.46 30.87 10.52
C ASP A 420 -4.73 29.36 10.61
N ASP A 421 -4.64 28.64 9.49
CA ASP A 421 -4.72 27.17 9.52
C ASP A 421 -3.45 26.56 10.11
N ILE A 422 -2.28 27.15 9.81
CA ILE A 422 -0.99 26.77 10.41
C ILE A 422 -0.99 27.00 11.92
N LYS A 423 -1.44 28.19 12.37
CA LYS A 423 -1.63 28.45 13.80
C LYS A 423 -2.70 27.54 14.41
N GLY A 424 -3.70 27.16 13.61
CA GLY A 424 -4.73 26.19 13.95
C GLY A 424 -4.16 24.84 14.36
N ILE A 425 -3.09 24.36 13.70
CA ILE A 425 -2.39 23.12 14.08
C ILE A 425 -1.87 23.23 15.51
N ALA A 426 -1.15 24.31 15.84
CA ALA A 426 -0.64 24.53 17.19
C ALA A 426 -1.76 24.63 18.23
N SER A 427 -2.85 25.34 17.91
CA SER A 427 -4.02 25.49 18.78
C SER A 427 -4.76 24.16 19.00
N LEU A 428 -4.90 23.34 17.96
CA LEU A 428 -5.54 22.03 18.04
C LEU A 428 -4.70 21.06 18.88
N ALA A 429 -3.39 20.99 18.62
CA ALA A 429 -2.46 20.21 19.44
C ALA A 429 -2.53 20.64 20.91
N GLN A 430 -2.56 21.94 21.17
CA GLN A 430 -2.67 22.47 22.52
C GLN A 430 -3.91 21.96 23.25
N ARG A 431 -5.08 22.12 22.62
CA ARG A 431 -6.35 21.68 23.18
C ARG A 431 -6.40 20.16 23.33
N ALA A 432 -5.86 19.41 22.38
CA ALA A 432 -5.71 17.96 22.47
C ALA A 432 -4.87 17.54 23.69
N TYR A 433 -3.74 18.21 23.93
CA TYR A 433 -2.90 17.94 25.09
C TYR A 433 -3.59 18.27 26.42
N ASP A 434 -4.37 19.35 26.47
CA ASP A 434 -5.14 19.71 27.65
C ASP A 434 -6.26 18.67 27.92
N ARG A 435 -6.88 18.12 26.88
CA ARG A 435 -7.81 16.97 26.97
C ARG A 435 -7.11 15.72 27.52
N MET A 436 -5.94 15.36 26.98
CA MET A 436 -5.12 14.24 27.47
C MET A 436 -4.81 14.40 28.97
N LYS A 437 -4.43 15.60 29.41
CA LYS A 437 -4.17 15.91 30.82
C LYS A 437 -5.41 15.79 31.70
N ALA A 438 -6.57 16.24 31.22
CA ALA A 438 -7.83 16.16 31.95
C ALA A 438 -8.30 14.70 32.10
N ALA A 439 -8.14 13.89 31.06
CA ALA A 439 -8.48 12.47 31.05
C ALA A 439 -7.50 11.58 31.85
N THR A 440 -6.35 12.11 32.29
CA THR A 440 -5.30 11.36 32.98
C THR A 440 -5.22 11.74 34.47
N PRO A 441 -5.16 10.76 35.40
CA PRO A 441 -5.00 11.00 36.83
C PRO A 441 -3.77 11.88 37.16
N PRO A 442 -3.85 12.81 38.13
CA PRO A 442 -2.78 13.77 38.43
C PRO A 442 -1.39 13.17 38.57
N GLU A 443 -1.27 12.04 39.25
CA GLU A 443 -0.03 11.33 39.54
C GLU A 443 0.63 10.71 38.29
N GLN A 444 -0.12 10.53 37.20
CA GLN A 444 0.36 9.93 35.95
C GLN A 444 0.64 10.96 34.85
N ARG A 445 0.31 12.23 35.07
CA ARG A 445 0.43 13.30 34.05
C ARG A 445 1.87 13.54 33.58
N GLY A 446 2.88 13.23 34.40
CA GLY A 446 4.29 13.37 34.03
C GLY A 446 4.73 12.43 32.88
N SER A 447 3.99 11.34 32.66
CA SER A 447 4.25 10.37 31.60
C SER A 447 3.65 10.74 30.24
N LEU A 448 2.85 11.82 30.18
CA LEU A 448 2.21 12.25 28.94
C LEU A 448 3.25 12.76 27.94
N ARG A 449 3.15 12.27 26.71
CA ARG A 449 3.93 12.74 25.56
C ARG A 449 3.00 13.00 24.38
N MET A 450 3.24 14.11 23.69
CA MET A 450 2.57 14.41 22.44
C MET A 450 3.59 14.84 21.40
N SER A 451 3.45 14.34 20.18
CA SER A 451 4.21 14.85 19.04
C SER A 451 3.29 15.20 17.88
N VAL A 452 3.73 16.16 17.09
CA VAL A 452 3.09 16.65 15.88
C VAL A 452 4.04 16.38 14.73
N SER A 453 3.55 15.73 13.67
CA SER A 453 4.32 15.48 12.45
C SER A 453 3.61 16.15 11.28
N CYS A 454 4.35 16.95 10.53
CA CYS A 454 3.83 17.68 9.37
C CYS A 454 4.47 17.18 8.09
N ALA A 455 3.70 16.52 7.24
CA ALA A 455 4.11 16.24 5.87
C ALA A 455 3.96 17.50 5.01
N LEU A 456 4.77 17.65 3.97
CA LEU A 456 4.50 18.65 2.94
C LEU A 456 3.55 18.08 1.91
N PHE A 457 2.59 18.90 1.48
CA PHE A 457 1.64 18.50 0.44
C PHE A 457 2.40 18.27 -0.87
N VAL A 458 2.25 17.07 -1.42
CA VAL A 458 2.71 16.68 -2.74
C VAL A 458 1.47 16.42 -3.60
N PRO A 459 1.23 17.21 -4.67
CA PRO A 459 0.15 16.93 -5.60
C PRO A 459 0.41 15.59 -6.28
N LYS A 460 -0.50 14.63 -6.11
CA LYS A 460 -0.39 13.29 -6.69
C LYS A 460 -1.27 13.16 -7.92
N ALA A 461 -0.79 12.39 -8.89
CA ALA A 461 -1.55 11.98 -10.07
C ALA A 461 -2.91 11.36 -9.69
N GLN A 462 -3.94 11.63 -10.50
CA GLN A 462 -5.29 11.08 -10.35
C GLN A 462 -5.99 11.43 -9.03
N THR A 463 -5.65 12.60 -8.46
CA THR A 463 -6.36 13.18 -7.31
C THR A 463 -7.12 14.45 -7.71
N PRO A 464 -8.15 14.87 -6.95
CA PRO A 464 -8.77 16.17 -7.16
C PRO A 464 -7.78 17.34 -7.11
N PHE A 465 -6.66 17.22 -6.40
CA PHE A 465 -5.61 18.24 -6.35
C PHE A 465 -4.48 18.05 -7.36
N GLN A 466 -4.62 17.16 -8.36
CA GLN A 466 -3.58 16.91 -9.36
C GLN A 466 -3.22 18.15 -10.21
N TRP A 467 -4.09 19.17 -10.24
CA TRP A 467 -3.88 20.42 -10.97
C TRP A 467 -3.30 21.54 -10.09
N ASP A 468 -3.22 21.37 -8.77
CA ASP A 468 -2.68 22.38 -7.86
C ASP A 468 -1.16 22.31 -7.80
N GLY A 469 -0.49 23.46 -7.72
CA GLY A 469 0.95 23.59 -7.46
C GLY A 469 1.36 23.13 -6.07
N GLN A 470 2.55 22.54 -5.92
CA GLN A 470 3.21 22.47 -4.62
C GLN A 470 3.71 23.89 -4.24
N ILE A 471 3.61 24.25 -2.96
CA ILE A 471 4.22 25.51 -2.48
C ILE A 471 5.75 25.47 -2.61
N PRO A 472 6.40 26.62 -2.87
CA PRO A 472 7.87 26.67 -2.92
C PRO A 472 8.53 26.27 -1.59
N PRO A 473 9.75 25.69 -1.61
CA PRO A 473 10.47 25.29 -0.39
C PRO A 473 10.64 26.41 0.65
N GLU A 474 10.88 27.65 0.22
CA GLU A 474 11.00 28.81 1.10
C GLU A 474 9.69 29.15 1.83
N GLU A 475 8.56 28.98 1.17
CA GLU A 475 7.24 29.19 1.77
C GLU A 475 6.90 28.04 2.72
N ALA A 476 7.28 26.80 2.39
CA ALA A 476 7.17 25.66 3.29
C ALA A 476 7.95 25.89 4.60
N LEU A 477 9.20 26.36 4.50
CA LEU A 477 10.03 26.72 5.65
C LEU A 477 9.40 27.86 6.47
N ARG A 478 8.85 28.89 5.83
CA ARG A 478 8.14 29.99 6.51
C ARG A 478 6.97 29.46 7.34
N ARG A 479 6.15 28.57 6.78
CA ARG A 479 5.00 27.96 7.46
C ARG A 479 5.42 27.02 8.60
N VAL A 480 6.47 26.23 8.41
CA VAL A 480 7.06 25.42 9.49
C VAL A 480 7.53 26.31 10.64
N GLN A 481 8.21 27.42 10.35
CA GLN A 481 8.65 28.34 11.38
C GLN A 481 7.48 29.02 12.10
N LEU A 482 6.42 29.37 11.37
CA LEU A 482 5.18 29.89 11.96
C LEU A 482 4.54 28.87 12.91
N LEU A 483 4.46 27.60 12.52
CA LEU A 483 3.98 26.52 13.38
C LEU A 483 4.83 26.41 14.66
N ARG A 484 6.15 26.32 14.51
CA ARG A 484 7.08 26.20 15.65
C ARG A 484 6.95 27.37 16.62
N ASN A 485 6.83 28.59 16.11
CA ASN A 485 6.63 29.79 16.93
C ASN A 485 5.26 29.81 17.63
N SER A 486 4.27 29.10 17.09
CA SER A 486 2.91 29.05 17.62
C SER A 486 2.73 27.97 18.70
N VAL A 487 3.56 26.92 18.70
CA VAL A 487 3.54 25.86 19.72
C VAL A 487 4.19 26.36 21.02
N LYS A 488 3.37 26.54 22.06
CA LYS A 488 3.81 27.11 23.35
C LYS A 488 4.25 26.07 24.38
N TYR A 489 3.77 24.84 24.27
CA TYR A 489 4.03 23.80 25.26
C TYR A 489 5.29 23.02 24.91
N ARG A 490 6.26 22.99 25.85
CA ARG A 490 7.50 22.21 25.72
C ARG A 490 7.29 20.69 25.61
N ALA A 491 6.10 20.20 25.96
CA ALA A 491 5.76 18.78 25.89
C ALA A 491 5.27 18.34 24.51
N VAL A 492 5.26 19.25 23.52
CA VAL A 492 4.83 19.01 22.15
C VAL A 492 6.03 19.08 21.24
N ASP A 493 6.49 17.93 20.77
CA ASP A 493 7.56 17.84 19.79
C ASP A 493 6.99 18.06 18.39
N VAL A 494 7.64 18.87 17.57
CA VAL A 494 7.22 19.16 16.19
C VAL A 494 8.26 18.59 15.22
N HIS A 495 7.81 17.71 14.35
CA HIS A 495 8.57 17.12 13.25
C HIS A 495 7.97 17.56 11.91
N TRP A 496 8.80 17.70 10.89
CA TRP A 496 8.35 18.05 9.54
C TRP A 496 9.20 17.34 8.49
N HIS A 497 8.64 17.16 7.29
CA HIS A 497 9.38 16.65 6.14
C HIS A 497 10.34 17.71 5.60
N ASP A 498 11.49 17.25 5.10
CA ASP A 498 12.43 18.14 4.44
C ASP A 498 11.83 18.72 3.14
N PRO A 499 11.83 20.06 2.97
CA PRO A 499 11.29 20.70 1.77
C PRO A 499 12.01 20.35 0.48
N ALA A 500 13.32 20.12 0.49
CA ALA A 500 14.07 19.80 -0.72
C ALA A 500 13.77 18.38 -1.21
N THR A 501 13.70 17.41 -0.29
CA THR A 501 13.26 16.05 -0.63
C THR A 501 11.82 16.04 -1.14
N SER A 502 10.91 16.76 -0.46
CA SER A 502 9.50 16.84 -0.88
C SER A 502 9.29 17.54 -2.22
N PHE A 503 10.24 18.40 -2.62
CA PHE A 503 10.25 19.05 -3.93
C PHE A 503 10.56 18.06 -5.04
N VAL A 504 11.61 17.23 -4.90
CA VAL A 504 11.93 16.17 -5.86
C VAL A 504 10.75 15.19 -5.99
N GLU A 505 10.13 14.81 -4.86
CA GLU A 505 8.94 13.97 -4.86
C GLU A 505 7.79 14.58 -5.68
N ALA A 506 7.56 15.90 -5.56
CA ALA A 506 6.51 16.58 -6.31
C ALA A 506 6.79 16.71 -7.80
N VAL A 507 8.05 16.93 -8.18
CA VAL A 507 8.45 16.92 -9.60
C VAL A 507 8.16 15.54 -10.20
N MET A 508 8.65 14.49 -9.56
CA MET A 508 8.46 13.10 -10.02
C MET A 508 7.00 12.67 -10.04
N SER A 509 6.18 13.15 -9.11
CA SER A 509 4.75 12.81 -9.11
C SER A 509 3.98 13.47 -10.26
N ARG A 510 4.50 14.58 -10.81
CA ARG A 510 3.80 15.47 -11.74
C ARG A 510 4.44 15.60 -13.13
N ALA A 511 5.66 15.14 -13.31
CA ALA A 511 6.35 15.24 -14.58
C ALA A 511 5.79 14.26 -15.62
N GLY A 512 6.00 14.57 -16.90
CA GLY A 512 5.89 13.62 -17.99
C GLY A 512 7.20 12.88 -18.24
N ARG A 513 7.35 12.36 -19.47
CA ARG A 513 8.49 11.54 -19.89
C ARG A 513 9.84 12.27 -19.83
N GLU A 514 9.83 13.60 -19.86
CA GLU A 514 11.01 14.44 -19.72
C GLU A 514 11.77 14.25 -18.39
N ALA A 515 11.09 13.82 -17.32
CA ALA A 515 11.75 13.59 -16.03
C ALA A 515 12.69 12.38 -16.04
N ALA A 516 12.56 11.44 -16.97
CA ALA A 516 13.44 10.29 -17.05
C ALA A 516 14.91 10.71 -17.22
N ALA A 517 15.16 11.67 -18.13
CA ALA A 517 16.51 12.21 -18.36
C ALA A 517 17.05 12.91 -17.10
N TRP A 518 16.19 13.60 -16.34
CA TRP A 518 16.56 14.26 -15.09
C TRP A 518 16.95 13.27 -13.99
N VAL A 519 16.18 12.19 -13.82
CA VAL A 519 16.50 11.09 -12.89
C VAL A 519 17.84 10.46 -13.24
N GLU A 520 18.06 10.16 -14.52
CA GLU A 520 19.30 9.55 -14.99
C GLU A 520 20.52 10.46 -14.79
N ALA A 521 20.38 11.76 -15.08
CA ALA A 521 21.43 12.74 -14.85
C ALA A 521 21.73 12.95 -13.35
N ALA A 522 20.73 12.85 -12.47
CA ALA A 522 20.92 12.91 -11.02
C ALA A 522 21.60 11.64 -10.49
N TRP A 523 21.17 10.46 -10.95
CA TRP A 523 21.78 9.17 -10.61
C TRP A 523 23.25 9.10 -11.05
N ARG A 524 23.58 9.53 -12.26
CA ARG A 524 24.98 9.62 -12.75
C ARG A 524 25.87 10.53 -11.89
N ARG A 525 25.29 11.48 -11.17
CA ARG A 525 25.98 12.35 -10.20
C ARG A 525 26.09 11.74 -8.79
N GLY A 526 25.61 10.52 -8.61
CA GLY A 526 25.67 9.78 -7.35
C GLY A 526 24.41 9.87 -6.49
N ALA A 527 23.31 10.43 -6.98
CA ALA A 527 22.03 10.37 -6.27
C ALA A 527 21.53 8.92 -6.22
N ARG A 528 21.33 8.40 -5.01
CA ARG A 528 20.79 7.07 -4.72
C ARG A 528 20.27 7.07 -3.29
N PHE A 529 19.25 6.26 -3.00
CA PHE A 529 18.58 6.21 -1.70
C PHE A 529 18.04 7.58 -1.25
N ASP A 530 17.43 8.34 -2.18
CA ASP A 530 16.97 9.72 -1.92
C ASP A 530 15.88 9.84 -0.85
N ALA A 531 15.21 8.75 -0.49
CA ALA A 531 14.28 8.70 0.63
C ALA A 531 14.98 8.74 2.01
N TRP A 532 16.27 8.42 2.07
CA TRP A 532 17.07 8.41 3.29
C TRP A 532 17.73 9.79 3.46
N THR A 533 17.45 10.46 4.57
CA THR A 533 17.89 11.84 4.80
C THR A 533 19.41 12.00 4.70
N GLU A 534 20.16 11.01 5.12
CA GLU A 534 21.62 10.96 5.08
C GLU A 534 22.19 10.72 3.67
N CYS A 535 21.39 10.23 2.73
CA CYS A 535 21.79 9.92 1.35
C CYS A 535 21.30 10.97 0.34
N PHE A 536 20.26 11.74 0.68
CA PHE A 536 19.67 12.71 -0.23
C PHE A 536 20.68 13.76 -0.73
N ALA A 537 20.85 13.80 -2.06
CA ALA A 537 21.87 14.62 -2.72
C ALA A 537 21.23 15.78 -3.51
N GLU A 538 20.76 16.82 -2.81
CA GLU A 538 20.07 17.97 -3.43
C GLU A 538 20.88 18.60 -4.59
N ALA A 539 22.20 18.74 -4.44
CA ALA A 539 23.06 19.32 -5.47
C ALA A 539 23.03 18.50 -6.77
N ALA A 540 22.99 17.17 -6.68
CA ALA A 540 22.93 16.28 -7.83
C ALA A 540 21.65 16.52 -8.65
N TRP A 541 20.50 16.64 -7.98
CA TRP A 541 19.21 16.94 -8.63
C TRP A 541 19.18 18.32 -9.26
N ARG A 542 19.72 19.35 -8.58
CA ARG A 542 19.77 20.70 -9.13
C ARG A 542 20.65 20.78 -10.38
N GLU A 543 21.86 20.22 -10.32
CA GLU A 543 22.79 20.25 -11.45
C GLU A 543 22.33 19.35 -12.60
N ALA A 544 21.60 18.27 -12.31
CA ALA A 544 20.95 17.45 -13.33
C ALA A 544 19.91 18.25 -14.12
N ALA A 545 19.13 19.10 -13.45
CA ALA A 545 18.13 19.95 -14.12
C ALA A 545 18.79 20.91 -15.12
N ASP A 546 19.90 21.53 -14.72
CA ASP A 546 20.69 22.42 -15.58
C ASP A 546 21.27 21.68 -16.81
N GLU A 547 21.73 20.43 -16.64
CA GLU A 547 22.24 19.62 -17.75
C GLU A 547 21.16 19.28 -18.78
N VAL A 548 20.01 18.78 -18.32
CA VAL A 548 18.95 18.31 -19.23
C VAL A 548 18.03 19.44 -19.70
N GLY A 549 18.19 20.65 -19.15
CA GLY A 549 17.43 21.83 -19.55
C GLY A 549 15.97 21.81 -19.12
N ILE A 550 15.64 21.14 -18.01
CA ILE A 550 14.29 21.17 -17.44
C ILE A 550 14.18 22.24 -16.35
N ASP A 551 12.96 22.74 -16.12
CA ASP A 551 12.65 23.58 -14.95
C ASP A 551 11.79 22.77 -13.95
N PRO A 552 12.40 22.16 -12.92
CA PRO A 552 11.66 21.36 -11.94
C PRO A 552 10.65 22.22 -11.16
N ALA A 553 10.93 23.51 -10.96
CA ALA A 553 10.01 24.39 -10.24
C ALA A 553 8.74 24.62 -11.06
N ALA A 554 8.86 24.84 -12.37
CA ALA A 554 7.70 24.91 -13.26
C ALA A 554 6.86 23.62 -13.21
N ILE A 555 7.49 22.44 -13.18
CA ILE A 555 6.75 21.16 -13.11
C ILE A 555 6.00 21.03 -11.77
N ALA A 556 6.69 21.24 -10.65
CA ALA A 556 6.15 20.97 -9.32
C ALA A 556 5.17 22.04 -8.82
N GLN A 557 5.36 23.31 -9.21
CA GLN A 557 4.70 24.46 -8.56
C GLN A 557 3.62 25.11 -9.43
N THR A 558 3.56 24.78 -10.73
CA THR A 558 2.53 25.37 -11.61
C THR A 558 1.13 24.89 -11.23
N ALA A 559 0.18 25.83 -11.14
CA ALA A 559 -1.24 25.49 -11.06
C ALA A 559 -1.83 25.43 -12.47
N TYR A 560 -2.61 24.40 -12.76
CA TYR A 560 -3.22 24.15 -14.05
C TYR A 560 -4.74 24.31 -14.01
N PRO A 561 -5.39 24.69 -15.12
CA PRO A 561 -6.84 24.59 -15.21
C PRO A 561 -7.27 23.11 -15.19
N THR A 562 -8.45 22.81 -14.64
CA THR A 562 -8.97 21.43 -14.57
C THR A 562 -9.30 20.83 -15.95
N THR A 563 -9.15 21.60 -17.03
CA THR A 563 -9.30 21.17 -18.42
C THR A 563 -7.97 20.76 -19.05
N ARG A 564 -6.83 20.97 -18.37
CA ARG A 564 -5.53 20.53 -18.87
C ARG A 564 -5.47 19.01 -18.87
N VAL A 565 -4.99 18.46 -19.97
CA VAL A 565 -4.69 17.03 -20.10
C VAL A 565 -3.37 16.76 -19.40
N MET A 566 -3.39 15.90 -18.38
CA MET A 566 -2.19 15.58 -17.59
C MET A 566 -1.36 14.45 -18.24
N PRO A 567 -0.02 14.40 -18.05
CA PRO A 567 0.84 13.40 -18.68
C PRO A 567 0.41 11.94 -18.46
N TRP A 568 -0.12 11.63 -17.28
CA TRP A 568 -0.61 10.30 -16.88
C TRP A 568 -2.07 10.02 -17.22
N GLU A 569 -2.80 10.93 -17.88
CA GLU A 569 -4.26 10.79 -18.04
C GLU A 569 -4.70 9.59 -18.88
N HIS A 570 -3.78 9.02 -19.66
CA HIS A 570 -3.97 7.76 -20.36
C HIS A 570 -4.06 6.54 -19.41
N ILE A 571 -3.60 6.67 -18.15
CA ILE A 571 -3.76 5.64 -17.12
C ILE A 571 -5.05 5.89 -16.32
N SER A 572 -5.91 4.88 -16.22
CA SER A 572 -7.23 5.00 -15.60
C SER A 572 -7.33 4.21 -14.30
N THR A 573 -7.57 4.93 -13.19
CA THR A 573 -8.00 4.34 -11.91
C THR A 573 -9.47 3.89 -11.89
N GLY A 574 -10.22 4.14 -12.96
CA GLY A 574 -11.69 4.05 -13.02
C GLY A 574 -12.41 5.31 -12.54
N VAL A 575 -11.73 6.20 -11.80
CA VAL A 575 -12.31 7.49 -11.40
C VAL A 575 -12.27 8.47 -12.58
N SER A 576 -13.39 9.13 -12.85
CA SER A 576 -13.49 10.06 -13.98
C SER A 576 -12.82 11.42 -13.71
N THR A 577 -12.12 11.96 -14.70
CA THR A 577 -11.52 13.31 -14.64
C THR A 577 -12.57 14.38 -14.33
N ARG A 578 -13.79 14.23 -14.86
CA ARG A 578 -14.93 15.12 -14.57
C ARG A 578 -15.28 15.14 -13.08
N TRP A 579 -15.25 13.99 -12.41
CA TRP A 579 -15.49 13.93 -10.97
C TRP A 579 -14.35 14.56 -10.17
N LEU A 580 -13.09 14.32 -10.56
CA LEU A 580 -11.93 14.98 -9.95
C LEU A 580 -12.04 16.51 -10.02
N ALA A 581 -12.42 17.05 -11.19
CA ALA A 581 -12.64 18.49 -11.38
C ALA A 581 -13.81 19.02 -10.54
N ARG A 582 -14.90 18.25 -10.41
CA ARG A 582 -16.02 18.58 -9.52
C ARG A 582 -15.57 18.66 -8.06
N GLU A 583 -14.79 17.68 -7.59
CA GLU A 583 -14.25 17.68 -6.23
C GLU A 583 -13.29 18.83 -5.99
N ARG A 584 -12.47 19.20 -6.98
CA ARG A 584 -11.60 20.38 -6.88
C ARG A 584 -12.40 21.66 -6.68
N ARG A 585 -13.51 21.84 -7.41
CA ARG A 585 -14.41 22.98 -7.22
C ARG A 585 -15.07 22.98 -5.85
N LEU A 586 -15.52 21.81 -5.37
CA LEU A 586 -16.10 21.70 -4.03
C LEU A 586 -15.07 22.02 -2.93
N ALA A 587 -13.78 21.77 -3.17
CA ALA A 587 -12.71 22.19 -2.28
C ALA A 587 -12.65 23.72 -2.13
N ASP A 588 -12.74 24.48 -3.23
CA ASP A 588 -12.78 25.95 -3.18
C ASP A 588 -14.01 26.47 -2.43
N GLU A 589 -15.14 25.77 -2.56
CA GLU A 589 -16.38 26.07 -1.86
C GLU A 589 -16.36 25.64 -0.38
N GLY A 590 -15.33 24.91 0.07
CA GLY A 590 -15.27 24.31 1.42
C GLY A 590 -16.38 23.28 1.68
N ARG A 591 -16.92 22.66 0.64
CA ARG A 591 -18.02 21.69 0.74
C ARG A 591 -17.49 20.28 0.73
N THR A 592 -18.02 19.45 1.61
CA THR A 592 -17.65 18.04 1.71
C THR A 592 -18.50 17.15 0.80
N THR A 593 -17.95 15.99 0.49
CA THR A 593 -18.59 14.89 -0.22
C THR A 593 -18.66 13.68 0.71
N PRO A 594 -19.84 13.08 0.92
CA PRO A 594 -20.01 11.97 1.85
C PRO A 594 -19.38 10.67 1.34
N ASP A 595 -19.21 9.72 2.26
CA ASP A 595 -18.77 8.36 1.98
C ASP A 595 -19.91 7.54 1.36
N CYS A 596 -19.65 6.95 0.19
CA CYS A 596 -20.65 6.19 -0.57
C CYS A 596 -20.97 4.79 -0.01
N THR A 597 -20.28 4.34 1.05
CA THR A 597 -20.52 3.03 1.69
C THR A 597 -21.59 3.07 2.79
N PHE A 598 -22.11 4.24 3.15
CA PHE A 598 -23.15 4.39 4.17
C PHE A 598 -24.54 4.63 3.58
N GLU A 599 -24.66 5.59 2.66
CA GLU A 599 -25.96 6.02 2.14
C GLU A 599 -25.98 6.07 0.61
N ASN A 600 -25.38 7.10 0.01
CA ASN A 600 -25.58 7.46 -1.38
C ASN A 600 -24.28 7.44 -2.18
N CYS A 601 -24.33 6.93 -3.42
CA CYS A 601 -23.20 6.93 -4.34
C CYS A 601 -22.74 8.37 -4.69
N SER A 602 -21.44 8.62 -4.56
CA SER A 602 -20.80 9.90 -4.92
C SER A 602 -20.52 10.06 -6.43
N ALA A 603 -20.95 9.09 -7.24
CA ALA A 603 -20.87 9.07 -8.70
C ALA A 603 -19.46 9.35 -9.26
N CYS A 604 -18.43 8.73 -8.68
CA CYS A 604 -17.03 8.95 -9.10
C CYS A 604 -16.65 8.30 -10.44
N GLY A 605 -17.42 7.29 -10.87
CA GLY A 605 -17.19 6.54 -12.09
C GLY A 605 -16.49 5.19 -11.89
N ALA A 606 -15.82 4.96 -10.75
CA ALA A 606 -15.01 3.75 -10.55
C ALA A 606 -15.80 2.44 -10.75
N CYS A 607 -16.88 2.24 -9.99
CA CYS A 607 -17.75 1.06 -10.07
C CYS A 607 -18.27 0.78 -11.50
N PRO A 608 -18.98 1.71 -12.18
CA PRO A 608 -19.50 1.45 -13.52
C PRO A 608 -18.42 1.31 -14.60
N THR A 609 -17.26 1.95 -14.43
CA THR A 609 -16.15 1.85 -15.39
C THR A 609 -15.50 0.47 -15.30
N LEU A 610 -15.24 0.02 -14.07
CA LEU A 610 -14.58 -1.26 -13.78
C LEU A 610 -15.55 -2.46 -13.77
N GLY A 611 -16.86 -2.24 -13.91
CA GLY A 611 -17.86 -3.32 -13.89
C GLY A 611 -18.07 -3.99 -12.53
N VAL A 612 -17.75 -3.30 -11.42
CA VAL A 612 -17.76 -3.85 -10.05
C VAL A 612 -18.47 -2.94 -9.05
N ASP A 613 -18.79 -3.44 -7.85
CA ASP A 613 -19.41 -2.68 -6.75
C ASP A 613 -18.56 -2.72 -5.47
N ASN A 614 -18.97 -1.96 -4.43
CA ASN A 614 -18.37 -2.12 -3.11
C ASN A 614 -18.85 -3.44 -2.47
N GLU A 615 -17.92 -4.18 -1.89
CA GLU A 615 -18.18 -5.44 -1.19
C GLU A 615 -17.93 -5.25 0.31
N LEU A 616 -19.01 -5.06 1.07
CA LEU A 616 -18.94 -4.91 2.53
C LEU A 616 -19.31 -6.24 3.19
N ALA A 617 -18.58 -6.63 4.23
CA ALA A 617 -18.86 -7.86 4.97
C ALA A 617 -20.22 -7.80 5.72
N GLN A 618 -20.67 -6.59 6.06
CA GLN A 618 -22.04 -6.29 6.47
C GLN A 618 -22.41 -4.83 6.16
N PRO A 619 -23.71 -4.47 6.10
CA PRO A 619 -24.13 -3.09 5.93
C PRO A 619 -23.56 -2.18 7.03
N ARG A 620 -23.01 -1.02 6.64
CA ARG A 620 -22.54 -0.01 7.60
C ARG A 620 -23.71 0.79 8.17
N VAL A 621 -23.59 1.23 9.42
CA VAL A 621 -24.59 2.07 10.08
C VAL A 621 -23.96 3.43 10.37
N ALA A 622 -24.67 4.52 10.05
CA ALA A 622 -24.11 5.88 10.04
C ALA A 622 -23.75 6.48 11.42
N SER A 623 -24.03 5.81 12.53
CA SER A 623 -23.66 6.28 13.87
C SER A 623 -22.30 5.74 14.28
N GLY A 624 -21.42 6.63 14.77
CA GLY A 624 -20.00 6.40 15.07
C GLY A 624 -19.65 5.02 15.64
N SER A 625 -18.55 4.47 15.11
CA SER A 625 -18.02 3.13 15.39
C SER A 625 -19.05 2.01 15.14
N ASN A 626 -18.78 1.14 14.15
CA ASN A 626 -19.57 -0.07 13.89
C ASN A 626 -19.55 -1.10 15.06
N ALA A 627 -19.05 -0.73 16.23
CA ALA A 627 -19.06 -1.51 17.47
C ALA A 627 -20.45 -1.55 18.13
N VAL A 628 -21.47 -2.02 17.41
CA VAL A 628 -22.71 -2.46 18.04
C VAL A 628 -22.80 -3.96 17.80
N GLU A 629 -22.83 -4.75 18.86
CA GLU A 629 -23.15 -6.17 18.75
C GLU A 629 -24.50 -6.32 18.02
N PRO A 630 -24.68 -7.31 17.14
CA PRO A 630 -25.98 -7.56 16.54
C PRO A 630 -26.94 -8.02 17.65
N SER A 631 -27.67 -7.07 18.24
CA SER A 631 -28.77 -7.38 19.13
C SER A 631 -29.79 -8.19 18.35
N CYS A 632 -29.99 -9.43 18.78
CA CYS A 632 -30.99 -10.37 18.27
C CYS A 632 -32.33 -9.64 18.02
N ARG A 633 -32.71 -9.44 16.75
CA ARG A 633 -34.02 -8.85 16.41
C ARG A 633 -35.12 -9.88 16.65
N PRO A 634 -36.22 -9.53 17.33
CA PRO A 634 -37.38 -10.40 17.42
C PRO A 634 -38.06 -10.48 16.04
N GLY A 635 -38.51 -11.69 15.70
CA GLY A 635 -38.84 -12.13 14.35
C GLY A 635 -39.82 -11.24 13.58
N ARG A 636 -39.64 -11.25 12.25
CA ARG A 636 -40.70 -10.90 11.31
C ARG A 636 -41.22 -12.17 10.65
N SER A 637 -42.53 -12.28 10.77
CA SER A 637 -43.47 -13.26 10.25
C SER A 637 -43.19 -13.70 8.82
N ALA A 638 -43.25 -15.02 8.62
CA ALA A 638 -43.46 -15.64 7.33
C ALA A 638 -44.83 -15.25 6.79
N GLU A 639 -44.87 -14.70 5.58
CA GLU A 639 -45.98 -14.83 4.63
C GLU A 639 -45.56 -14.35 3.24
N SER A 640 -45.98 -15.12 2.22
CA SER A 640 -45.65 -15.07 0.78
C SER A 640 -44.22 -15.56 0.45
N GLU A 641 -44.01 -16.58 -0.38
CA GLU A 641 -44.66 -16.83 -1.67
C GLU A 641 -44.98 -18.32 -1.91
N LEU A 642 -46.25 -18.57 -2.21
CA LEU A 642 -46.72 -19.69 -3.01
C LEU A 642 -46.66 -19.25 -4.48
N LEU A 643 -45.90 -19.95 -5.33
CA LEU A 643 -46.26 -20.23 -6.74
C LEU A 643 -45.22 -21.15 -7.42
N ARG A 644 -45.54 -22.44 -7.40
CA ARG A 644 -45.37 -23.50 -8.42
C ARG A 644 -44.37 -23.27 -9.58
N HIS A 645 -43.50 -24.25 -9.79
CA HIS A 645 -43.56 -25.09 -11.00
C HIS A 645 -42.99 -26.51 -10.75
N PRO A 646 -43.56 -27.58 -11.35
CA PRO A 646 -43.20 -28.97 -11.06
C PRO A 646 -42.38 -29.64 -12.18
N GLY A 647 -41.54 -30.60 -11.77
CA GLY A 647 -41.28 -31.83 -12.51
C GLY A 647 -40.08 -31.81 -13.47
N GLN A 648 -39.07 -32.62 -13.16
CA GLN A 648 -38.83 -33.85 -13.92
C GLN A 648 -37.87 -34.78 -13.18
N SER A 649 -38.31 -36.03 -13.12
CA SER A 649 -37.66 -37.24 -12.63
C SER A 649 -36.56 -37.72 -13.58
N GLY A 650 -35.47 -38.25 -13.03
CA GLY A 650 -34.49 -39.08 -13.75
C GLY A 650 -33.69 -39.91 -12.75
N GLU A 651 -34.00 -41.21 -12.72
CA GLU A 651 -33.42 -42.26 -11.86
C GLU A 651 -32.04 -42.75 -12.32
N ALA A 652 -31.39 -43.44 -11.37
CA ALA A 652 -30.39 -44.52 -11.48
C ALA A 652 -28.91 -44.10 -11.69
N ASP A 653 -27.91 -44.68 -11.00
CA ASP A 653 -27.88 -46.01 -10.37
C ASP A 653 -26.78 -46.17 -9.30
N ALA A 654 -27.06 -47.08 -8.34
CA ALA A 654 -26.25 -48.02 -7.54
C ALA A 654 -24.78 -47.69 -7.12
N SER A 655 -24.23 -48.09 -5.97
CA SER A 655 -24.64 -48.90 -4.79
C SER A 655 -23.45 -48.87 -3.80
N SER A 656 -23.59 -48.82 -2.46
CA SER A 656 -23.64 -49.97 -1.52
C SER A 656 -23.54 -49.39 -0.07
N VAL A 657 -24.41 -49.64 0.93
CA VAL A 657 -24.73 -50.90 1.68
C VAL A 657 -23.50 -51.23 2.57
N ILE A 658 -23.46 -51.25 3.93
CA ILE A 658 -24.37 -51.52 5.07
C ILE A 658 -23.68 -51.03 6.37
N LEU A 659 -24.35 -50.48 7.40
CA LEU A 659 -24.66 -51.05 8.73
C LEU A 659 -24.77 -49.84 9.67
N GLY A 660 -25.70 -49.68 10.61
CA GLY A 660 -26.61 -50.60 11.27
C GLY A 660 -26.95 -49.94 12.62
N GLU A 661 -28.23 -49.65 12.80
CA GLU A 661 -28.88 -48.87 13.84
C GLU A 661 -28.89 -49.50 15.24
N ARG A 662 -29.28 -48.67 16.24
CA ARG A 662 -29.96 -48.97 17.54
C ARG A 662 -29.11 -49.44 18.71
N SER A 663 -29.49 -49.24 19.97
CA SER A 663 -30.36 -48.31 20.70
C SER A 663 -30.30 -48.75 22.18
N GLU A 664 -30.59 -47.83 23.09
CA GLU A 664 -31.18 -48.08 24.42
C GLU A 664 -30.33 -48.60 25.61
N THR A 665 -30.20 -47.66 26.57
CA THR A 665 -30.64 -47.76 27.98
C THR A 665 -29.72 -48.28 29.10
N LYS A 666 -29.85 -47.55 30.23
CA LYS A 666 -29.66 -47.87 31.66
C LYS A 666 -28.29 -47.62 32.32
N ASP A 667 -28.25 -46.47 33.00
CA ASP A 667 -27.67 -46.23 34.35
C ASP A 667 -28.28 -47.24 35.39
N PRO A 668 -27.79 -47.44 36.65
CA PRO A 668 -26.76 -46.70 37.38
C PRO A 668 -25.82 -47.50 38.34
N ALA A 669 -24.89 -46.74 38.94
CA ALA A 669 -24.46 -46.79 40.36
C ALA A 669 -23.10 -47.43 40.77
N ARG A 670 -22.30 -46.53 41.37
CA ARG A 670 -21.67 -46.58 42.72
C ARG A 670 -20.26 -47.19 42.94
N ARG A 671 -19.46 -46.33 43.60
CA ARG A 671 -18.47 -46.57 44.69
C ARG A 671 -17.16 -47.25 44.26
N GLU A 672 -15.99 -47.00 44.82
CA GLU A 672 -15.42 -46.21 45.93
C GLU A 672 -13.89 -46.41 45.76
N GLY A 673 -13.03 -45.48 46.19
CA GLY A 673 -11.61 -45.85 46.40
C GLY A 673 -10.59 -44.73 46.32
N ALA A 674 -10.26 -44.19 47.48
CA ALA A 674 -9.19 -43.26 47.84
C ALA A 674 -7.78 -43.54 47.28
N GLY A 675 -6.97 -42.47 47.16
CA GLY A 675 -5.51 -42.53 47.09
C GLY A 675 -4.84 -41.15 46.98
N LYS A 676 -4.29 -40.65 48.11
CA LYS A 676 -3.41 -39.47 48.25
C LYS A 676 -2.08 -39.68 47.48
N GLU A 677 -1.36 -38.69 46.97
CA GLU A 677 -0.29 -37.88 47.62
C GLU A 677 0.34 -37.05 46.46
N ALA A 678 0.42 -35.72 46.48
CA ALA A 678 1.36 -34.85 47.18
C ALA A 678 2.84 -34.90 46.68
N THR A 679 3.22 -33.78 46.03
CA THR A 679 4.47 -32.99 46.17
C THR A 679 5.80 -33.32 45.44
N HIS A 680 6.29 -32.23 44.81
CA HIS A 680 7.67 -31.78 44.56
C HIS A 680 8.49 -32.37 43.41
N ALA A 681 8.63 -31.59 42.32
CA ALA A 681 9.83 -30.80 42.01
C ALA A 681 9.47 -29.71 40.98
#